data_AF-A0AA39GVY1-F1
#
_entry.id   AF-A0AA39GVY1-F1
#
_cell.length_a   1.000
_cell.length_b   1.000
_cell.length_c   1.000
_cell.angle_alpha   90.00
_cell.angle_beta   90.00
_cell.angle_gamma   90.00
#
_symmetry.space_group_name_H-M   'P 1'
#
loop_
_entity.id
_entity.type
_entity.pdbx_description
1 polymer ?
#
loop_
_entity_poly.entity_id
_entity_poly.type
_entity_poly.pdbx_seq_one_letter_code
_entity_poly.pdbx_strand_id
1 'polypeptide(L)'
;MGLEKGVHVYYGVWANFQDAMPCVLMNVARSSAAIRCCWPYRTARGFSALSGHCAQYLESKIGSRSSKQLTRNTNAPPPPQNNTPDFQQPMKRSGSPSLLTNDKVSEKGSGDAETEPPLPKLFSKKDLSSLTKSNGKTVIQQPTMNKNPFASPGLIKAFASGGVAQRQDAKATSTPSSGAAKSSNPDGKLMIKKDKKTPASTDKCAVYGLAHNDNQISAEVSSLMNELVQNVSELLEGGMKLNSDGPSNIPRGRRLFNTNRNPVVKTTPFEARKVNKIAILDSSMKFGMLIDRKVRQCGYYSDTFPITAKAVDLLTQGFEAIIISGDMNSSYANEGQIDSQLFTCGLPVLGICQGFHAVNTHFGGRSGKGVIVDEGESIVVMDITSPLFEGLSCTESVYLRKGECIKSDTVAKNFSVISTSPTGYVAGVADAENRIYAVQFHPEHDLTECGVKILKNFLNKICKFPANYDLDYREAKCIYDIQEMMGGNGALVLASGGLLSTVSVKLLQKALGEDRVYPVHVETGLGRLNESEETLKMLKQYGINAIYRDFTKDFLGAEAINDKGRFVWMRGACSPEDKRKLVVESFITVKNKMIKQLGLDYQDTCLSQSTLRSDIIKREFREMLFSDFSEDYIDIPHYNVYHPLQDFYREELQELARKYGFPEHIVNRYSFPSAGLATRIICTEGPYLDCDFELIQERLCWLCDMWRVPVENMQDNPELEETINNLSTDEFSFLRTQDFELEASLVPMKVRGYNGAAKKDSYVVALSTNQEPVPWEFMAFFAKIIPKIIPSITRVVYAFGKKISPNVDDLTESCISRMTVRKLAYADKVANSVLAGYLYDDVPAPGLKDCRDKLKAMPVLLLPVHFDRPEFMFPSRNWSVCLRPVVYSDYATVKPAVPGIDLPEATILKMAERVKSTVPFINRVLLDLTSFPPGTVEWE
;
A
#
# COMPACT_ATOMS: atom_id res chain seq x y z
N MET A 1 58.16 14.72 -6.61
CA MET A 1 59.17 15.34 -7.49
C MET A 1 58.58 15.34 -8.89
N GLY A 2 58.60 16.48 -9.61
CA GLY A 2 57.89 16.67 -10.90
C GLY A 2 56.35 16.66 -10.75
N LEU A 3 55.58 17.73 -10.93
CA LEU A 3 55.89 19.14 -11.22
C LEU A 3 56.27 19.53 -12.67
N GLU A 4 55.24 19.78 -13.49
CA GLU A 4 55.10 20.84 -14.51
C GLU A 4 53.58 20.98 -14.78
N LYS A 5 52.86 22.12 -14.77
CA LYS A 5 53.03 23.58 -14.99
C LYS A 5 52.70 24.09 -16.40
N GLY A 6 51.67 24.95 -16.49
CA GLY A 6 51.26 25.76 -17.65
C GLY A 6 49.84 26.35 -17.47
N VAL A 7 49.53 27.55 -16.92
CA VAL A 7 49.98 28.97 -17.13
C VAL A 7 49.19 29.68 -18.26
N HIS A 8 48.69 30.94 -18.22
CA HIS A 8 48.19 31.95 -17.22
C HIS A 8 47.75 33.27 -17.97
N VAL A 9 47.06 34.31 -17.44
CA VAL A 9 46.34 34.54 -16.16
C VAL A 9 44.81 34.61 -16.40
N TYR A 10 43.92 35.64 -16.24
CA TYR A 10 43.81 37.04 -15.72
C TYR A 10 42.36 37.20 -15.15
N TYR A 11 41.97 38.00 -14.12
CA TYR A 11 42.05 39.44 -13.74
C TYR A 11 41.14 40.39 -14.56
N GLY A 12 40.30 41.29 -13.97
CA GLY A 12 39.96 41.64 -12.57
C GLY A 12 38.50 42.16 -12.46
N VAL A 13 38.00 42.91 -11.46
CA VAL A 13 38.57 43.74 -10.36
C VAL A 13 37.61 43.79 -9.14
N TRP A 14 38.15 44.21 -7.97
CA TRP A 14 37.57 44.42 -6.62
C TRP A 14 36.28 45.27 -6.52
N ALA A 15 35.57 45.36 -5.38
CA ALA A 15 35.89 45.09 -3.96
C ALA A 15 34.65 44.58 -3.17
N ASN A 16 34.58 44.38 -1.84
CA ASN A 16 35.40 44.60 -0.61
C ASN A 16 34.97 43.49 0.42
N PHE A 17 35.48 43.19 1.64
CA PHE A 17 36.01 43.89 2.84
C PHE A 17 34.98 44.75 3.63
N GLN A 18 34.85 44.70 4.97
CA GLN A 18 35.51 43.98 6.09
C GLN A 18 34.43 43.28 6.97
N ASP A 19 34.70 42.34 7.89
CA ASP A 19 35.95 41.72 8.36
C ASP A 19 35.78 40.16 8.44
N ALA A 20 36.15 39.30 9.41
CA ALA A 20 36.78 39.38 10.74
C ALA A 20 37.64 38.12 11.04
N MET A 21 38.43 38.14 12.13
CA MET A 21 39.49 37.14 12.41
C MET A 21 39.88 37.09 13.92
N PRO A 22 40.86 36.25 14.39
CA PRO A 22 41.25 34.89 13.97
C PRO A 22 41.52 33.92 15.17
N CYS A 23 41.72 32.62 14.91
CA CYS A 23 42.46 31.70 15.82
C CYS A 23 43.27 30.62 15.06
N VAL A 24 44.34 30.06 15.67
CA VAL A 24 45.57 29.64 14.94
C VAL A 24 46.22 28.34 15.47
N LEU A 25 46.44 27.40 14.52
CA LEU A 25 47.50 26.38 14.31
C LEU A 25 48.34 25.71 15.44
N MET A 26 48.67 24.43 15.14
CA MET A 26 49.98 23.71 15.25
C MET A 26 50.26 22.63 16.33
N ASN A 27 51.17 21.71 15.93
CA ASN A 27 51.77 20.51 16.58
C ASN A 27 50.98 19.18 16.44
N VAL A 28 51.47 18.04 15.90
CA VAL A 28 52.78 17.46 15.46
C VAL A 28 53.36 16.33 16.37
N ALA A 29 53.05 15.09 15.95
CA ALA A 29 53.87 13.86 15.94
C ALA A 29 54.28 13.10 17.24
N ARG A 30 54.45 11.77 17.05
CA ARG A 30 54.95 10.71 17.97
C ARG A 30 53.96 10.31 19.08
N SER A 31 53.94 9.06 19.58
CA SER A 31 54.91 7.95 19.48
C SER A 31 54.27 6.60 19.09
N SER A 32 55.10 5.61 18.76
CA SER A 32 54.72 4.24 18.36
C SER A 32 54.78 3.23 19.51
N ALA A 33 54.39 1.97 19.20
CA ALA A 33 54.62 0.72 19.95
C ALA A 33 53.60 0.33 21.06
N ALA A 34 53.35 -0.96 21.37
CA ALA A 34 53.46 -2.23 20.61
C ALA A 34 52.88 -3.42 21.42
N ILE A 35 52.84 -4.62 20.82
CA ILE A 35 52.93 -5.97 21.46
C ILE A 35 51.71 -6.51 22.25
N ARG A 36 51.05 -7.54 21.66
CA ARG A 36 50.64 -8.88 22.22
C ARG A 36 49.74 -8.96 23.49
N CYS A 37 48.96 -10.02 23.77
CA CYS A 37 48.73 -11.32 23.12
C CYS A 37 47.39 -11.99 23.55
N CYS A 38 46.99 -13.05 22.84
CA CYS A 38 46.21 -14.23 23.29
C CYS A 38 44.81 -14.09 23.98
N TRP A 39 43.76 -14.55 23.28
CA TRP A 39 43.00 -15.81 23.53
C TRP A 39 43.14 -16.54 24.90
N PRO A 40 42.16 -17.39 25.34
CA PRO A 40 40.69 -17.39 25.09
C PRO A 40 39.84 -17.93 26.31
N TYR A 41 38.61 -18.41 26.05
CA TYR A 41 37.83 -19.49 26.75
C TYR A 41 36.67 -19.22 27.76
N ARG A 42 35.55 -19.95 27.51
CA ARG A 42 34.54 -20.61 28.40
C ARG A 42 33.49 -19.84 29.25
N THR A 43 32.26 -19.85 28.73
CA THR A 43 31.06 -20.56 29.27
C THR A 43 30.84 -20.77 30.79
N ALA A 44 29.78 -20.17 31.34
CA ALA A 44 28.76 -20.78 32.23
C ALA A 44 27.51 -19.86 32.28
N ARG A 45 26.30 -20.30 31.92
CA ARG A 45 25.25 -20.89 32.80
C ARG A 45 25.02 -20.13 34.12
N GLY A 46 23.88 -19.45 34.17
CA GLY A 46 23.49 -18.52 35.23
C GLY A 46 23.03 -19.11 36.56
N PHE A 47 22.53 -18.19 37.38
CA PHE A 47 21.94 -18.42 38.71
C PHE A 47 20.69 -17.55 38.86
N SER A 48 19.85 -17.87 39.84
CA SER A 48 18.48 -17.34 39.96
C SER A 48 18.16 -16.76 41.34
N ALA A 49 17.37 -15.67 41.32
CA ALA A 49 16.48 -15.19 42.38
C ALA A 49 17.08 -14.61 43.67
N LEU A 50 16.30 -13.67 44.25
CA LEU A 50 16.41 -13.08 45.61
C LEU A 50 17.64 -12.18 45.84
N SER A 51 17.57 -11.05 46.57
CA SER A 51 16.44 -10.32 47.17
C SER A 51 16.92 -8.95 47.70
N GLY A 52 15.99 -8.07 48.09
CA GLY A 52 16.19 -7.24 49.29
C GLY A 52 16.32 -5.72 49.09
N HIS A 53 15.43 -4.99 49.76
CA HIS A 53 15.36 -3.53 49.85
C HIS A 53 16.53 -2.86 50.62
N CYS A 54 16.63 -1.53 50.45
CA CYS A 54 17.23 -0.53 51.36
C CYS A 54 18.77 -0.45 51.44
N ALA A 55 19.39 0.73 51.64
CA ALA A 55 18.89 2.11 51.56
C ALA A 55 20.06 3.13 51.50
N GLN A 56 19.75 4.36 51.06
CA GLN A 56 20.36 5.67 51.43
C GLN A 56 21.90 5.85 51.44
N TYR A 57 22.36 6.92 50.77
CA TYR A 57 23.09 7.98 51.49
C TYR A 57 22.85 9.36 50.86
N LEU A 58 23.14 10.44 51.61
CA LEU A 58 22.63 11.80 51.37
C LEU A 58 23.67 12.82 50.84
N GLU A 59 23.10 13.94 50.39
CA GLU A 59 23.64 15.15 49.78
C GLU A 59 24.91 15.80 50.40
N SER A 60 25.74 16.42 49.54
CA SER A 60 26.59 17.59 49.84
C SER A 60 27.29 18.06 48.55
N LYS A 61 27.34 19.34 48.13
CA LYS A 61 26.82 20.60 48.69
C LYS A 61 26.82 21.73 47.62
N ILE A 62 25.80 22.59 47.66
CA ILE A 62 25.83 24.08 47.45
C ILE A 62 26.33 24.67 46.10
N GLY A 63 25.53 25.60 45.53
CA GLY A 63 25.87 26.44 44.35
C GLY A 63 26.74 27.68 44.66
N SER A 64 26.52 28.90 44.13
CA SER A 64 25.42 29.45 43.31
C SER A 64 25.78 30.87 42.80
N ARG A 65 24.92 31.50 41.96
CA ARG A 65 24.97 32.92 41.48
C ARG A 65 26.06 33.21 40.41
N SER A 66 26.05 34.33 39.66
CA SER A 66 25.28 35.59 39.75
C SER A 66 24.88 36.17 38.36
N SER A 67 24.40 37.43 38.31
CA SER A 67 22.97 37.72 38.04
C SER A 67 22.71 39.22 37.76
N LYS A 68 22.01 39.57 36.66
CA LYS A 68 21.53 40.94 36.30
C LYS A 68 20.13 40.85 35.63
N GLN A 69 19.05 41.45 36.16
CA GLN A 69 18.65 42.89 36.16
C GLN A 69 18.08 43.33 34.80
N LEU A 70 16.94 44.03 34.63
CA LEU A 70 16.05 44.89 35.48
C LEU A 70 14.61 44.87 34.83
N THR A 71 13.40 45.18 35.37
CA THR A 71 12.87 45.64 36.68
C THR A 71 11.32 45.43 36.81
N ARG A 72 10.82 45.41 38.07
CA ARG A 72 9.57 45.99 38.69
C ARG A 72 8.45 46.64 37.83
N ASN A 73 7.17 46.69 38.23
CA ASN A 73 6.44 46.45 39.52
C ASN A 73 4.91 46.23 39.22
N THR A 74 3.91 46.13 40.12
CA THR A 74 3.57 45.27 41.31
C THR A 74 2.15 45.64 41.79
N ASN A 75 1.31 44.70 42.27
CA ASN A 75 0.48 44.78 43.51
C ASN A 75 -0.38 43.51 43.73
N ALA A 76 -0.79 43.26 44.99
CA ALA A 76 -1.62 42.15 45.53
C ALA A 76 -2.31 42.67 46.83
N PRO A 77 -2.96 41.90 47.76
CA PRO A 77 -3.36 40.47 47.88
C PRO A 77 -4.89 40.36 48.23
N PRO A 78 -5.48 39.50 49.12
CA PRO A 78 -5.12 38.20 49.76
C PRO A 78 -6.23 37.08 49.76
N PRO A 79 -5.95 35.84 50.26
CA PRO A 79 -6.90 34.72 50.47
C PRO A 79 -7.34 34.51 51.95
N PRO A 80 -8.28 33.59 52.26
CA PRO A 80 -7.97 32.26 52.88
C PRO A 80 -8.91 31.13 52.35
N GLN A 81 -9.20 29.92 52.91
CA GLN A 81 -8.88 29.19 54.17
C GLN A 81 -9.04 27.63 53.99
N ASN A 82 -8.90 26.82 55.06
CA ASN A 82 -9.09 25.34 55.13
C ASN A 82 -10.36 24.92 55.91
N ASN A 83 -10.79 23.64 55.79
CA ASN A 83 -11.05 22.71 56.93
C ASN A 83 -11.42 21.26 56.51
N THR A 84 -11.11 20.27 57.36
CA THR A 84 -11.40 18.81 57.21
C THR A 84 -11.92 18.18 58.50
N PRO A 85 -12.95 17.31 58.42
CA PRO A 85 -13.02 16.00 59.14
C PRO A 85 -13.78 14.89 58.34
N ASP A 86 -13.72 13.56 58.55
CA ASP A 86 -12.81 12.66 59.32
C ASP A 86 -12.88 11.18 58.79
N PHE A 87 -12.33 10.20 59.52
CA PHE A 87 -12.30 8.74 59.27
C PHE A 87 -13.63 7.97 59.56
N GLN A 88 -13.87 6.84 58.85
CA GLN A 88 -13.71 5.46 59.38
C GLN A 88 -14.06 4.32 58.37
N GLN A 89 -13.63 3.09 58.68
CA GLN A 89 -13.76 1.81 57.94
C GLN A 89 -14.13 0.68 58.96
N PRO A 90 -14.27 -0.63 58.60
CA PRO A 90 -15.01 -1.30 57.51
C PRO A 90 -15.80 -2.55 58.03
N MET A 91 -16.54 -3.28 57.16
CA MET A 91 -16.77 -4.77 57.16
C MET A 91 -17.74 -5.13 56.00
N LYS A 92 -17.56 -6.13 55.12
CA LYS A 92 -17.35 -7.61 55.17
C LYS A 92 -18.65 -8.47 55.19
N ARG A 93 -18.79 -9.25 54.09
CA ARG A 93 -19.35 -10.63 53.94
C ARG A 93 -20.86 -10.89 53.66
N SER A 94 -21.06 -11.54 52.50
CA SER A 94 -21.88 -12.74 52.20
C SER A 94 -23.41 -12.77 52.36
N GLY A 95 -24.11 -13.23 51.30
CA GLY A 95 -25.50 -13.69 51.39
C GLY A 95 -26.21 -13.94 50.05
N SER A 96 -26.08 -15.14 49.49
CA SER A 96 -27.11 -15.76 48.62
C SER A 96 -28.02 -16.65 49.53
N PRO A 97 -29.21 -17.20 49.12
CA PRO A 97 -29.62 -17.49 47.73
C PRO A 97 -31.14 -17.42 47.34
N SER A 98 -31.40 -17.52 46.03
CA SER A 98 -32.41 -18.32 45.31
C SER A 98 -33.92 -18.41 45.67
N LEU A 99 -34.71 -18.47 44.57
CA LEU A 99 -35.79 -19.45 44.25
C LEU A 99 -37.29 -19.17 44.60
N LEU A 100 -38.16 -19.74 43.72
CA LEU A 100 -39.62 -19.99 43.84
C LEU A 100 -40.58 -18.77 43.78
N THR A 101 -41.83 -18.83 43.27
CA THR A 101 -42.46 -19.42 42.04
C THR A 101 -43.95 -19.00 41.98
N ASN A 102 -44.49 -18.81 40.78
CA ASN A 102 -45.89 -19.05 40.32
C ASN A 102 -47.16 -18.55 41.08
N ASP A 103 -48.05 -17.95 40.25
CA ASP A 103 -49.50 -18.20 40.12
C ASP A 103 -50.59 -17.60 41.08
N LYS A 104 -51.44 -16.75 40.45
CA LYS A 104 -52.93 -16.82 40.34
C LYS A 104 -53.90 -16.06 41.27
N VAL A 105 -55.05 -15.67 40.64
CA VAL A 105 -56.41 -15.38 41.18
C VAL A 105 -56.51 -14.10 42.04
N SER A 106 -57.05 -12.96 41.55
CA SER A 106 -58.47 -12.57 41.31
C SER A 106 -59.32 -12.44 42.61
N GLU A 107 -60.31 -11.56 42.75
CA GLU A 107 -61.24 -10.92 41.79
C GLU A 107 -61.94 -9.66 42.38
N LYS A 108 -62.89 -9.03 41.62
CA LYS A 108 -63.76 -7.86 41.91
C LYS A 108 -63.07 -6.49 41.69
N GLY A 109 -63.63 -5.50 40.98
CA GLY A 109 -64.91 -5.38 40.20
C GLY A 109 -65.47 -3.95 40.30
N SER A 110 -66.37 -3.43 39.45
CA SER A 110 -66.94 -3.87 38.15
C SER A 110 -68.00 -2.82 37.68
N GLY A 111 -68.11 -2.47 36.39
CA GLY A 111 -69.15 -1.53 35.89
C GLY A 111 -69.24 -1.33 34.36
N ASP A 112 -70.36 -1.78 33.78
CA ASP A 112 -71.17 -1.30 32.64
C ASP A 112 -70.65 -1.13 31.17
N ALA A 113 -71.19 -1.98 30.27
CA ALA A 113 -71.61 -1.83 28.84
C ALA A 113 -70.71 -1.08 27.79
N GLU A 114 -70.24 -1.70 26.69
CA GLU A 114 -70.92 -2.06 25.41
C GLU A 114 -71.42 -0.86 24.55
N THR A 115 -71.22 -0.72 23.22
CA THR A 115 -70.55 -1.49 22.13
C THR A 115 -70.12 -0.56 20.93
N GLU A 116 -69.35 -1.06 19.94
CA GLU A 116 -68.93 -0.36 18.68
C GLU A 116 -70.08 -0.18 17.63
N PRO A 117 -69.95 0.43 16.41
CA PRO A 117 -68.82 1.02 15.63
C PRO A 117 -69.18 2.48 15.11
N PRO A 118 -68.91 3.04 13.88
CA PRO A 118 -68.13 2.67 12.67
C PRO A 118 -67.35 3.81 11.92
N LEU A 119 -66.90 3.52 10.67
CA LEU A 119 -66.30 4.37 9.61
C LEU A 119 -67.06 5.65 9.18
N PRO A 120 -66.37 6.63 8.54
CA PRO A 120 -66.96 7.57 7.57
C PRO A 120 -66.44 7.45 6.10
N LYS A 121 -67.19 8.03 5.15
CA LYS A 121 -66.88 8.15 3.69
C LYS A 121 -67.47 9.47 3.13
N LEU A 122 -67.07 9.81 1.89
CA LEU A 122 -67.73 10.69 0.87
C LEU A 122 -67.47 12.22 0.84
N PHE A 123 -66.99 12.70 -0.33
CA PHE A 123 -67.65 13.58 -1.33
C PHE A 123 -68.65 14.70 -0.86
N SER A 124 -68.78 15.89 -1.48
CA SER A 124 -68.14 16.50 -2.68
C SER A 124 -68.55 17.97 -2.98
N LYS A 125 -67.76 18.64 -3.85
CA LYS A 125 -68.15 19.61 -4.91
C LYS A 125 -68.87 20.94 -4.57
N LYS A 126 -68.16 22.03 -4.87
CA LYS A 126 -68.51 23.17 -5.77
C LYS A 126 -67.25 24.05 -5.96
N ASP A 127 -66.99 24.80 -7.03
CA ASP A 127 -67.76 25.21 -8.23
C ASP A 127 -66.92 25.11 -9.55
N LEU A 128 -67.50 25.53 -10.69
CA LEU A 128 -66.84 25.77 -11.99
C LEU A 128 -66.50 27.29 -12.13
N SER A 129 -65.86 27.88 -13.16
CA SER A 129 -65.57 27.51 -14.56
C SER A 129 -64.35 28.29 -15.11
N SER A 130 -63.57 27.76 -16.06
CA SER A 130 -63.63 28.04 -17.52
C SER A 130 -62.56 27.15 -18.22
N LEU A 131 -62.71 26.52 -19.41
CA LEU A 131 -63.11 26.94 -20.78
C LEU A 131 -62.10 27.94 -21.41
N THR A 132 -61.41 27.66 -22.53
CA THR A 132 -61.63 26.72 -23.66
C THR A 132 -60.32 26.08 -24.20
N LYS A 133 -60.29 24.78 -24.53
CA LYS A 133 -60.21 24.13 -25.89
C LYS A 133 -59.10 24.68 -26.84
N SER A 134 -58.25 23.86 -27.45
CA SER A 134 -58.57 22.82 -28.47
C SER A 134 -57.34 21.97 -28.90
N ASN A 135 -57.38 21.04 -29.88
CA ASN A 135 -58.14 19.77 -29.96
C ASN A 135 -57.56 18.81 -31.06
N GLY A 136 -57.66 17.47 -30.89
CA GLY A 136 -57.21 16.41 -31.84
C GLY A 136 -56.14 15.47 -31.23
N LYS A 137 -56.22 14.12 -31.19
CA LYS A 137 -56.62 13.05 -32.15
C LYS A 137 -55.65 12.96 -33.36
N THR A 138 -55.19 11.77 -33.83
CA THR A 138 -55.98 10.54 -34.08
C THR A 138 -55.10 9.25 -34.20
N VAL A 139 -55.47 8.16 -33.50
CA VAL A 139 -55.45 6.71 -33.88
C VAL A 139 -54.16 5.96 -34.34
N ILE A 140 -53.87 4.85 -33.61
CA ILE A 140 -53.44 3.48 -34.03
C ILE A 140 -52.65 3.29 -35.35
N GLN A 141 -51.42 2.75 -35.25
CA GLN A 141 -51.01 1.50 -35.95
C GLN A 141 -49.65 0.94 -35.47
N GLN A 142 -49.53 -0.39 -35.41
CA GLN A 142 -48.25 -1.11 -35.55
C GLN A 142 -48.04 -1.46 -37.03
N PRO A 143 -46.78 -1.47 -37.51
CA PRO A 143 -46.42 -2.43 -38.55
C PRO A 143 -45.11 -3.20 -38.33
N THR A 144 -45.20 -4.46 -38.73
CA THR A 144 -44.24 -5.55 -38.91
C THR A 144 -42.90 -5.24 -39.62
N MET A 145 -41.92 -6.15 -39.41
CA MET A 145 -40.67 -6.29 -40.16
C MET A 145 -40.81 -6.35 -41.70
N ASN A 146 -39.79 -5.85 -42.42
CA ASN A 146 -39.05 -6.48 -43.54
C ASN A 146 -38.01 -5.46 -44.10
N LYS A 147 -36.93 -5.78 -44.85
CA LYS A 147 -36.57 -6.98 -45.64
C LYS A 147 -35.04 -7.04 -45.88
N ASN A 148 -34.45 -8.24 -45.98
CA ASN A 148 -33.20 -8.48 -46.76
C ASN A 148 -33.57 -8.85 -48.22
N PRO A 149 -32.66 -8.68 -49.18
CA PRO A 149 -32.05 -9.85 -49.88
C PRO A 149 -30.55 -9.60 -50.22
N PHE A 150 -29.67 -10.52 -50.63
CA PHE A 150 -29.64 -11.86 -51.25
C PHE A 150 -28.37 -12.62 -50.73
N ALA A 151 -28.09 -13.91 -50.90
CA ALA A 151 -28.76 -15.09 -51.50
C ALA A 151 -28.23 -16.39 -50.83
N SER A 152 -28.86 -17.55 -51.11
CA SER A 152 -28.37 -18.92 -50.85
C SER A 152 -28.40 -19.74 -52.16
N PRO A 153 -27.81 -20.97 -52.22
CA PRO A 153 -28.48 -22.22 -51.76
C PRO A 153 -27.50 -23.15 -50.99
N GLY A 154 -27.79 -24.37 -50.49
CA GLY A 154 -28.91 -25.33 -50.46
C GLY A 154 -28.40 -26.61 -49.71
N LEU A 155 -29.13 -27.65 -49.31
CA LEU A 155 -30.49 -28.13 -49.63
C LEU A 155 -31.03 -29.05 -48.47
N ILE A 156 -32.34 -28.99 -48.19
CA ILE A 156 -33.28 -30.13 -47.89
C ILE A 156 -32.89 -31.20 -46.81
N LYS A 157 -33.56 -31.27 -45.64
CA LYS A 157 -34.87 -31.94 -45.32
C LYS A 157 -34.80 -33.49 -45.34
N ALA A 158 -35.49 -34.26 -44.48
CA ALA A 158 -36.40 -34.01 -43.35
C ALA A 158 -36.21 -35.15 -42.29
N PHE A 159 -37.11 -35.64 -41.42
CA PHE A 159 -38.56 -35.44 -41.14
C PHE A 159 -38.86 -35.94 -39.69
N ALA A 160 -40.14 -36.06 -39.28
CA ALA A 160 -40.55 -36.61 -37.97
C ALA A 160 -41.94 -37.28 -38.00
N SER A 161 -42.17 -38.27 -37.13
CA SER A 161 -43.48 -38.91 -36.87
C SER A 161 -43.48 -39.53 -35.46
N GLY A 162 -44.58 -39.41 -34.70
CA GLY A 162 -44.67 -39.90 -33.31
C GLY A 162 -45.67 -41.04 -33.10
N GLY A 163 -45.68 -41.64 -31.90
CA GLY A 163 -46.56 -42.76 -31.55
C GLY A 163 -46.79 -42.98 -30.05
N VAL A 164 -48.04 -42.71 -29.64
CA VAL A 164 -48.90 -43.29 -28.57
C VAL A 164 -48.30 -44.20 -27.47
N ALA A 165 -48.82 -44.07 -26.24
CA ALA A 165 -48.46 -44.88 -25.07
C ALA A 165 -49.58 -45.81 -24.54
N GLN A 166 -49.21 -47.01 -24.07
CA GLN A 166 -49.87 -47.85 -23.04
C GLN A 166 -48.75 -48.62 -22.30
N ARG A 167 -48.66 -48.70 -20.96
CA ARG A 167 -49.56 -49.20 -19.88
C ARG A 167 -49.64 -50.74 -19.73
N GLN A 168 -48.93 -51.24 -18.71
CA GLN A 168 -49.29 -52.27 -17.71
C GLN A 168 -48.30 -52.06 -16.54
N ASP A 169 -48.71 -51.66 -15.33
CA ASP A 169 -49.34 -52.43 -14.24
C ASP A 169 -48.34 -53.32 -13.45
N ALA A 170 -48.38 -53.45 -12.11
CA ALA A 170 -48.96 -52.67 -11.01
C ALA A 170 -48.45 -53.20 -9.62
N LYS A 171 -48.68 -52.45 -8.52
CA LYS A 171 -48.55 -52.85 -7.07
C LYS A 171 -47.08 -53.03 -6.56
N ALA A 172 -46.65 -52.37 -5.47
CA ALA A 172 -46.93 -52.56 -4.02
C ALA A 172 -46.08 -53.71 -3.38
N THR A 173 -45.61 -53.68 -2.12
CA THR A 173 -45.89 -52.82 -0.95
C THR A 173 -44.74 -52.86 0.09
N SER A 174 -44.76 -51.94 1.07
CA SER A 174 -44.28 -52.10 2.48
C SER A 174 -42.84 -52.52 2.85
N THR A 175 -42.19 -51.61 3.58
CA THR A 175 -41.38 -51.79 4.82
C THR A 175 -41.70 -53.05 5.67
N PRO A 176 -40.76 -53.59 6.52
CA PRO A 176 -40.35 -52.87 7.75
C PRO A 176 -38.96 -53.16 8.41
N SER A 177 -38.62 -52.25 9.35
CA SER A 177 -37.97 -52.45 10.67
C SER A 177 -36.62 -53.20 10.84
N SER A 178 -35.60 -52.42 11.20
CA SER A 178 -34.71 -52.56 12.39
C SER A 178 -34.39 -53.93 13.04
N GLY A 179 -33.09 -54.13 13.34
CA GLY A 179 -32.60 -55.04 14.39
C GLY A 179 -31.31 -54.48 15.03
N ALA A 180 -31.08 -54.67 16.34
CA ALA A 180 -30.00 -53.97 17.06
C ALA A 180 -29.37 -54.70 18.26
N ALA A 181 -28.06 -54.43 18.44
CA ALA A 181 -27.27 -54.42 19.69
C ALA A 181 -26.86 -55.73 20.41
N LYS A 182 -25.73 -55.63 21.15
CA LYS A 182 -25.13 -56.60 22.13
C LYS A 182 -24.58 -57.91 21.51
N SER A 183 -23.64 -58.67 22.07
CA SER A 183 -22.48 -58.49 23.00
C SER A 183 -21.59 -59.78 22.87
N SER A 184 -20.51 -60.13 23.60
CA SER A 184 -19.90 -59.67 24.87
C SER A 184 -18.43 -60.16 25.00
N ASN A 185 -17.73 -59.74 26.07
CA ASN A 185 -16.48 -60.33 26.62
C ASN A 185 -16.67 -61.79 27.14
N PRO A 186 -15.65 -62.62 27.54
CA PRO A 186 -14.53 -62.19 28.43
C PRO A 186 -13.15 -62.93 28.42
N ASP A 187 -12.21 -62.27 29.12
CA ASP A 187 -11.12 -62.78 30.01
C ASP A 187 -9.94 -63.67 29.54
N GLY A 188 -8.77 -63.40 30.16
CA GLY A 188 -7.52 -64.15 29.97
C GLY A 188 -6.27 -63.53 30.65
N LYS A 189 -6.24 -63.43 31.98
CA LYS A 189 -5.06 -62.92 32.74
C LYS A 189 -3.98 -64.00 32.93
N LEU A 190 -2.69 -63.60 32.86
CA LEU A 190 -1.74 -63.80 33.97
C LEU A 190 -0.48 -62.92 33.82
N MET A 191 0.20 -62.64 34.95
CA MET A 191 1.57 -62.09 35.00
C MET A 191 2.52 -63.15 35.57
N ILE A 192 3.83 -63.05 35.31
CA ILE A 192 4.87 -63.29 36.33
C ILE A 192 6.22 -62.61 35.99
N LYS A 193 6.93 -62.29 37.07
CA LYS A 193 8.20 -61.56 37.27
C LYS A 193 9.40 -62.24 36.53
N LYS A 194 10.65 -61.71 36.48
CA LYS A 194 11.41 -60.99 37.53
C LYS A 194 12.79 -60.44 37.07
N ASP A 195 13.32 -59.46 37.82
CA ASP A 195 14.74 -59.23 38.20
C ASP A 195 15.88 -58.95 37.17
N LYS A 196 16.37 -57.70 37.22
CA LYS A 196 17.76 -57.27 37.61
C LYS A 196 18.90 -56.96 36.60
N LYS A 197 19.54 -55.82 36.95
CA LYS A 197 20.96 -55.42 36.89
C LYS A 197 21.54 -54.72 35.64
N THR A 198 22.07 -53.53 35.95
CA THR A 198 23.14 -52.73 35.32
C THR A 198 24.53 -53.40 35.53
N PRO A 199 25.69 -52.91 34.99
CA PRO A 199 25.95 -51.55 34.48
C PRO A 199 26.89 -51.36 33.24
N ALA A 200 26.87 -50.12 32.72
CA ALA A 200 28.00 -49.27 32.29
C ALA A 200 29.04 -49.66 31.21
N SER A 201 29.52 -48.57 30.58
CA SER A 201 30.91 -48.26 30.13
C SER A 201 31.32 -48.49 28.67
N THR A 202 32.04 -47.47 28.17
CA THR A 202 32.98 -47.38 27.01
C THR A 202 32.53 -47.88 25.62
N ASP A 203 32.51 -47.13 24.51
CA ASP A 203 33.41 -46.10 23.93
C ASP A 203 34.43 -46.67 22.90
N LYS A 204 34.31 -46.20 21.64
CA LYS A 204 35.22 -46.32 20.46
C LYS A 204 35.65 -47.70 19.93
N CYS A 205 35.25 -48.01 18.69
CA CYS A 205 36.10 -48.08 17.47
C CYS A 205 35.18 -48.21 16.23
N ALA A 206 35.46 -47.70 15.02
CA ALA A 206 36.67 -47.69 14.20
C ALA A 206 36.91 -49.03 13.46
N VAL A 207 36.74 -48.96 12.14
CA VAL A 207 36.52 -50.01 11.13
C VAL A 207 37.76 -50.89 10.84
N TYR A 208 37.62 -52.23 10.72
CA TYR A 208 37.75 -53.00 9.44
C TYR A 208 37.94 -54.53 9.58
N GLY A 209 37.22 -55.29 8.74
CA GLY A 209 37.53 -56.68 8.33
C GLY A 209 37.11 -57.81 9.29
N LEU A 210 36.84 -59.04 8.82
CA LEU A 210 36.75 -59.57 7.43
C LEU A 210 35.96 -60.90 7.37
N ALA A 211 35.44 -61.22 6.17
CA ALA A 211 35.15 -62.57 5.63
C ALA A 211 34.05 -63.50 6.22
N HIS A 212 32.98 -63.68 5.41
CA HIS A 212 32.30 -64.96 5.07
C HIS A 212 31.53 -65.76 6.17
N ASN A 213 30.42 -66.47 5.90
CA ASN A 213 29.73 -66.74 4.62
C ASN A 213 28.22 -67.06 4.78
N ASP A 214 27.55 -67.27 3.64
CA ASP A 214 26.33 -68.08 3.42
C ASP A 214 24.95 -67.58 3.91
N ASN A 215 23.82 -68.02 3.33
CA ASN A 215 23.42 -68.10 1.91
C ASN A 215 21.94 -68.58 1.85
N GLN A 216 20.96 -67.66 1.84
CA GLN A 216 19.58 -67.98 1.39
C GLN A 216 18.70 -66.75 1.11
N ILE A 217 18.94 -65.61 1.78
CA ILE A 217 18.13 -64.37 1.60
C ILE A 217 18.46 -63.63 0.28
N SER A 218 19.52 -64.04 -0.44
CA SER A 218 20.00 -63.33 -1.63
C SER A 218 19.16 -63.54 -2.90
N ALA A 219 18.30 -64.56 -2.96
CA ALA A 219 17.64 -64.95 -4.21
C ALA A 219 16.53 -63.97 -4.65
N GLU A 220 15.53 -63.73 -3.80
CA GLU A 220 14.38 -62.88 -4.14
C GLU A 220 14.79 -61.40 -4.30
N VAL A 221 15.75 -60.93 -3.49
CA VAL A 221 16.32 -59.58 -3.61
C VAL A 221 17.07 -59.41 -4.94
N SER A 222 17.74 -60.45 -5.45
CA SER A 222 18.41 -60.39 -6.75
C SER A 222 17.41 -60.36 -7.91
N SER A 223 16.26 -61.02 -7.80
CA SER A 223 15.23 -60.99 -8.85
C SER A 223 14.69 -59.58 -9.08
N LEU A 224 14.28 -58.90 -7.99
CA LEU A 224 13.79 -57.52 -8.04
C LEU A 224 14.85 -56.52 -8.48
N MET A 225 16.11 -56.71 -8.07
CA MET A 225 17.22 -55.83 -8.52
C MET A 225 17.56 -56.05 -10.00
N ASN A 226 17.51 -57.29 -10.51
CA ASN A 226 17.77 -57.58 -11.93
C ASN A 226 16.67 -57.03 -12.84
N GLU A 227 15.40 -57.12 -12.44
CA GLU A 227 14.29 -56.50 -13.17
C GLU A 227 14.42 -54.97 -13.21
N LEU A 228 14.87 -54.35 -12.11
CA LEU A 228 15.19 -52.92 -12.08
C LEU A 228 16.38 -52.54 -12.99
N VAL A 229 17.41 -53.39 -13.05
CA VAL A 229 18.62 -53.17 -13.86
C VAL A 229 18.38 -53.39 -15.36
N GLN A 230 17.55 -54.36 -15.76
CA GLN A 230 17.19 -54.55 -17.18
C GLN A 230 16.41 -53.34 -17.72
N ASN A 231 15.42 -52.84 -16.97
CA ASN A 231 14.65 -51.64 -17.35
C ASN A 231 15.53 -50.37 -17.46
N VAL A 232 16.64 -50.29 -16.72
CA VAL A 232 17.64 -49.21 -16.85
C VAL A 232 18.60 -49.46 -18.02
N SER A 233 18.90 -50.71 -18.37
CA SER A 233 19.83 -51.05 -19.46
C SER A 233 19.21 -50.87 -20.84
N GLU A 234 17.95 -51.25 -21.05
CA GLU A 234 17.27 -51.05 -22.35
C GLU A 234 17.09 -49.55 -22.69
N LEU A 235 17.05 -48.68 -21.67
CA LEU A 235 17.05 -47.22 -21.84
C LEU A 235 18.45 -46.61 -22.15
N LEU A 236 19.53 -47.41 -22.10
CA LEU A 236 20.91 -46.92 -22.26
C LEU A 236 21.64 -47.42 -23.53
N GLU A 237 21.17 -48.49 -24.18
CA GLU A 237 21.80 -49.02 -25.41
C GLU A 237 21.06 -48.67 -26.73
N GLY A 238 19.90 -48.00 -26.64
CA GLY A 238 19.08 -47.56 -27.80
C GLY A 238 19.59 -46.32 -28.54
N GLY A 239 20.85 -46.28 -28.97
CA GLY A 239 21.50 -45.07 -29.48
C GLY A 239 21.24 -44.72 -30.96
N MET A 240 20.84 -43.47 -31.24
CA MET A 240 21.16 -42.77 -32.49
C MET A 240 22.09 -41.58 -32.22
N LYS A 241 23.10 -41.40 -33.07
CA LYS A 241 24.27 -40.54 -32.82
C LYS A 241 24.13 -39.16 -33.48
N LEU A 242 24.56 -38.12 -32.75
CA LEU A 242 25.14 -36.91 -33.34
C LEU A 242 26.47 -36.60 -32.62
N ASN A 243 27.43 -36.02 -33.35
CA ASN A 243 28.84 -36.06 -33.00
C ASN A 243 29.24 -35.12 -31.85
N SER A 244 30.22 -35.55 -31.07
CA SER A 244 30.82 -34.80 -29.97
C SER A 244 32.30 -34.44 -30.25
N ASP A 245 32.54 -33.33 -30.92
CA ASP A 245 33.84 -32.63 -30.83
C ASP A 245 33.79 -31.66 -29.64
N GLY A 246 34.16 -32.16 -28.46
CA GLY A 246 34.11 -31.41 -27.20
C GLY A 246 35.50 -31.08 -26.65
N PRO A 247 36.02 -29.85 -26.82
CA PRO A 247 37.25 -29.43 -26.17
C PRO A 247 37.02 -29.15 -24.69
N SER A 248 37.47 -30.07 -23.82
CA SER A 248 37.53 -29.83 -22.39
C SER A 248 38.49 -28.66 -22.08
N ASN A 249 37.95 -27.51 -21.67
CA ASN A 249 38.77 -26.40 -21.19
C ASN A 249 38.07 -25.63 -20.05
N ILE A 250 38.47 -25.93 -18.82
CA ILE A 250 38.37 -24.97 -17.71
C ILE A 250 39.40 -23.87 -18.02
N PRO A 251 39.02 -22.59 -18.15
CA PRO A 251 39.99 -21.51 -18.32
C PRO A 251 40.75 -21.27 -17.00
N ARG A 252 41.80 -22.06 -16.76
CA ARG A 252 42.86 -21.71 -15.81
C ARG A 252 43.35 -20.30 -16.18
N GLY A 253 43.38 -19.41 -15.20
CA GLY A 253 43.45 -17.96 -15.41
C GLY A 253 44.53 -17.51 -16.39
N ARG A 254 44.11 -17.17 -17.61
CA ARG A 254 44.85 -16.24 -18.49
C ARG A 254 44.29 -14.85 -18.25
N ARG A 255 45.17 -13.88 -17.98
CA ARG A 255 44.83 -12.46 -18.12
C ARG A 255 44.63 -12.17 -19.61
N LEU A 256 43.41 -12.35 -20.09
CA LEU A 256 42.98 -11.80 -21.37
C LEU A 256 42.79 -10.29 -21.18
N PHE A 257 43.89 -9.54 -21.26
CA PHE A 257 43.84 -8.13 -21.64
C PHE A 257 43.36 -8.06 -23.08
N ASN A 258 42.04 -8.17 -23.29
CA ASN A 258 41.44 -7.98 -24.59
C ASN A 258 41.40 -6.48 -24.89
N THR A 259 42.50 -5.94 -25.41
CA THR A 259 42.62 -4.52 -25.78
C THR A 259 41.73 -4.13 -26.96
N ASN A 260 41.14 -5.12 -27.66
CA ASN A 260 40.03 -4.88 -28.56
C ASN A 260 38.76 -4.62 -27.73
N ARG A 261 38.41 -3.35 -27.56
CA ARG A 261 37.05 -2.95 -27.21
C ARG A 261 36.09 -3.66 -28.17
N ASN A 262 35.11 -4.39 -27.62
CA ASN A 262 34.00 -4.90 -28.44
C ASN A 262 33.40 -3.72 -29.24
N PRO A 263 32.95 -3.93 -30.49
CA PRO A 263 32.39 -2.86 -31.29
C PRO A 263 31.24 -2.23 -30.53
N VAL A 264 31.41 -0.97 -30.13
CA VAL A 264 30.35 -0.17 -29.51
C VAL A 264 29.16 -0.23 -30.46
N VAL A 265 27.99 -0.62 -29.94
CA VAL A 265 26.73 -0.61 -30.69
C VAL A 265 26.64 0.77 -31.34
N LYS A 266 26.71 0.83 -32.69
CA LYS A 266 26.83 2.10 -33.42
C LYS A 266 25.76 3.03 -32.90
N THR A 267 26.18 4.19 -32.35
CA THR A 267 25.29 5.13 -31.71
C THR A 267 24.12 5.42 -32.65
N THR A 268 22.93 5.08 -32.20
CA THR A 268 21.71 5.24 -32.98
C THR A 268 21.56 6.73 -33.28
N PRO A 269 21.47 7.17 -34.54
CA PRO A 269 21.41 8.60 -34.86
C PRO A 269 20.14 9.19 -34.25
N PHE A 270 20.32 9.91 -33.15
CA PHE A 270 19.22 10.47 -32.36
C PHE A 270 18.84 11.85 -32.90
N GLU A 271 17.70 11.94 -33.57
CA GLU A 271 17.13 13.21 -34.02
C GLU A 271 16.55 13.98 -32.83
N ALA A 272 17.41 14.75 -32.16
CA ALA A 272 17.02 15.62 -31.06
C ALA A 272 15.98 16.66 -31.53
N ARG A 273 14.76 16.55 -31.00
CA ARG A 273 13.64 17.46 -31.32
C ARG A 273 13.73 18.72 -30.44
N LYS A 274 13.30 19.89 -30.94
CA LYS A 274 13.04 21.03 -30.03
C LYS A 274 11.87 20.65 -29.12
N VAL A 275 12.13 20.65 -27.82
CA VAL A 275 11.15 20.38 -26.76
C VAL A 275 10.97 21.65 -25.95
N ASN A 276 9.73 22.09 -25.74
CA ASN A 276 9.43 23.21 -24.86
C ASN A 276 9.35 22.73 -23.40
N LYS A 277 9.85 23.52 -22.46
CA LYS A 277 9.87 23.18 -21.03
C LYS A 277 8.78 23.91 -20.23
N ILE A 278 8.03 23.18 -19.41
CA ILE A 278 7.04 23.71 -18.47
C ILE A 278 7.51 23.55 -17.02
N ALA A 279 7.47 24.62 -16.24
CA ALA A 279 7.74 24.57 -14.81
C ALA A 279 6.43 24.35 -14.04
N ILE A 280 6.39 23.38 -13.13
CA ILE A 280 5.24 23.09 -12.26
C ILE A 280 5.64 23.41 -10.82
N LEU A 281 4.96 24.37 -10.19
CA LEU A 281 5.22 24.80 -8.81
C LEU A 281 4.11 24.24 -7.90
N ASP A 282 4.48 23.60 -6.79
CA ASP A 282 3.54 23.03 -5.81
C ASP A 282 4.05 23.26 -4.37
N SER A 283 3.13 23.52 -3.43
CA SER A 283 3.40 23.62 -1.99
C SER A 283 3.41 22.27 -1.28
N SER A 284 2.86 21.24 -1.92
CA SER A 284 2.52 19.94 -1.33
C SER A 284 3.19 18.74 -2.00
N MET A 285 3.80 18.93 -3.17
CA MET A 285 4.26 17.93 -4.16
C MET A 285 3.19 16.97 -4.73
N LYS A 286 2.12 16.69 -3.97
CA LYS A 286 1.04 15.75 -4.31
C LYS A 286 0.39 16.06 -5.65
N PHE A 287 0.09 17.34 -5.90
CA PHE A 287 -0.61 17.80 -7.09
C PHE A 287 0.36 18.03 -8.25
N GLY A 288 1.55 18.57 -7.99
CA GLY A 288 2.61 18.77 -8.97
C GLY A 288 3.01 17.46 -9.66
N MET A 289 3.13 16.36 -8.89
CA MET A 289 3.39 15.02 -9.44
C MET A 289 2.25 14.48 -10.33
N LEU A 290 1.00 14.87 -10.10
CA LEU A 290 -0.15 14.52 -10.94
C LEU A 290 -0.20 15.40 -12.20
N ILE A 291 0.07 16.70 -12.08
CA ILE A 291 0.18 17.64 -13.21
C ILE A 291 1.31 17.18 -14.13
N ASP A 292 2.50 16.87 -13.62
CA ASP A 292 3.65 16.40 -14.41
C ASP A 292 3.31 15.12 -15.20
N ARG A 293 2.60 14.17 -14.55
CA ARG A 293 2.04 12.98 -15.21
C ARG A 293 1.09 13.35 -16.35
N LYS A 294 0.12 14.25 -16.13
CA LYS A 294 -0.87 14.64 -17.16
C LYS A 294 -0.25 15.47 -18.29
N VAL A 295 0.73 16.33 -18.00
CA VAL A 295 1.46 17.15 -18.99
C VAL A 295 2.31 16.25 -19.90
N ARG A 296 2.98 15.25 -19.33
CA ARG A 296 3.74 14.24 -20.09
C ARG A 296 2.84 13.32 -20.91
N GLN A 297 1.68 12.92 -20.38
CA GLN A 297 0.63 12.25 -21.16
C GLN A 297 0.10 13.08 -22.33
N CYS A 298 0.20 14.41 -22.28
CA CYS A 298 -0.12 15.29 -23.41
C CYS A 298 1.01 15.44 -24.45
N GLY A 299 2.18 14.82 -24.23
CA GLY A 299 3.35 14.88 -25.13
C GLY A 299 4.27 16.08 -24.90
N TYR A 300 4.30 16.63 -23.68
CA TYR A 300 5.11 17.80 -23.31
C TYR A 300 6.11 17.50 -22.20
N TYR A 301 7.20 18.27 -22.14
CA TYR A 301 8.20 18.17 -21.08
C TYR A 301 7.87 19.12 -19.93
N SER A 302 7.86 18.59 -18.72
CA SER A 302 7.76 19.37 -17.49
C SER A 302 8.78 18.93 -16.46
N ASP A 303 9.06 19.82 -15.49
CA ASP A 303 9.71 19.54 -14.21
C ASP A 303 8.99 20.24 -13.06
N THR A 304 9.12 19.67 -11.86
CA THR A 304 8.40 20.11 -10.64
C THR A 304 9.36 20.82 -9.67
N PHE A 305 8.90 21.93 -9.09
CA PHE A 305 9.64 22.81 -8.20
C PHE A 305 8.84 23.14 -6.93
N PRO A 306 9.51 23.48 -5.81
CA PRO A 306 8.85 24.09 -4.67
C PRO A 306 8.16 25.41 -5.05
N ILE A 307 7.02 25.70 -4.42
CA ILE A 307 6.23 26.93 -4.64
C ILE A 307 6.99 28.25 -4.37
N THR A 308 8.14 28.17 -3.71
CA THR A 308 9.05 29.29 -3.38
C THR A 308 10.03 29.65 -4.50
N ALA A 309 10.13 28.85 -5.58
CA ALA A 309 11.07 29.05 -6.69
C ALA A 309 10.93 30.43 -7.37
N LYS A 310 12.04 30.97 -7.90
CA LYS A 310 12.07 32.34 -8.46
C LYS A 310 11.96 32.35 -9.98
N ALA A 311 11.29 33.36 -10.51
CA ALA A 311 11.09 33.51 -11.95
C ALA A 311 12.42 33.61 -12.72
N VAL A 312 13.41 34.28 -12.12
CA VAL A 312 14.77 34.42 -12.68
C VAL A 312 15.45 33.06 -12.88
N ASP A 313 15.31 32.13 -11.93
CA ASP A 313 15.93 30.81 -12.00
C ASP A 313 15.29 29.95 -13.11
N LEU A 314 13.95 30.04 -13.24
CA LEU A 314 13.19 29.32 -14.26
C LEU A 314 13.49 29.86 -15.68
N LEU A 315 13.54 31.18 -15.83
CA LEU A 315 13.95 31.82 -17.09
C LEU A 315 15.39 31.44 -17.48
N THR A 316 16.31 31.44 -16.53
CA THR A 316 17.72 31.06 -16.74
C THR A 316 17.87 29.59 -17.15
N GLN A 317 17.02 28.71 -16.63
CA GLN A 317 16.96 27.30 -17.02
C GLN A 317 16.21 27.05 -18.35
N GLY A 318 15.62 28.09 -18.95
CA GLY A 318 14.92 28.01 -20.23
C GLY A 318 13.52 27.41 -20.15
N PHE A 319 12.78 27.67 -19.07
CA PHE A 319 11.34 27.36 -19.00
C PHE A 319 10.52 28.39 -19.78
N GLU A 320 9.52 27.92 -20.53
CA GLU A 320 8.73 28.74 -21.47
C GLU A 320 7.25 28.90 -21.03
N ALA A 321 6.77 28.13 -20.04
CA ALA A 321 5.46 28.30 -19.38
C ALA A 321 5.47 27.81 -17.93
N ILE A 322 4.52 28.29 -17.13
CA ILE A 322 4.43 28.02 -15.68
C ILE A 322 3.03 27.46 -15.34
N ILE A 323 2.98 26.42 -14.50
CA ILE A 323 1.77 25.96 -13.82
C ILE A 323 2.00 26.08 -12.31
N ILE A 324 1.08 26.67 -11.57
CA ILE A 324 1.16 26.82 -10.11
C ILE A 324 -0.05 26.10 -9.50
N SER A 325 0.20 25.09 -8.67
CA SER A 325 -0.81 24.37 -7.89
C SER A 325 -0.44 24.36 -6.41
N GLY A 326 -1.27 23.78 -5.55
CA GLY A 326 -0.94 23.60 -4.15
C GLY A 326 -2.12 23.30 -3.24
N ASP A 327 -1.80 22.88 -2.02
CA ASP A 327 -2.77 22.59 -0.96
C ASP A 327 -2.89 23.78 -0.01
N MET A 328 -4.07 24.41 0.01
CA MET A 328 -4.43 25.51 0.92
C MET A 328 -4.26 25.14 2.40
N ASN A 329 -4.34 23.85 2.75
CA ASN A 329 -4.16 23.35 4.13
C ASN A 329 -2.71 22.95 4.46
N SER A 330 -1.74 23.19 3.58
CA SER A 330 -0.34 22.89 3.85
C SER A 330 0.27 23.90 4.84
N SER A 331 1.15 23.43 5.74
CA SER A 331 1.90 24.30 6.67
C SER A 331 2.87 25.29 5.99
N TYR A 332 2.97 25.21 4.65
CA TYR A 332 3.78 26.07 3.80
C TYR A 332 2.91 27.12 3.07
N ALA A 333 1.58 27.09 3.21
CA ALA A 333 0.62 27.95 2.51
C ALA A 333 0.51 29.40 3.02
N ASN A 334 1.60 29.99 3.53
CA ASN A 334 1.58 31.40 3.96
C ASN A 334 1.61 32.34 2.74
N GLU A 335 0.76 33.36 2.74
CA GLU A 335 0.78 34.43 1.74
C GLU A 335 2.17 35.10 1.68
N GLY A 336 2.67 35.37 0.47
CA GLY A 336 3.98 35.96 0.24
C GLY A 336 5.14 35.00 -0.03
N GLN A 337 4.92 33.67 -0.05
CA GLN A 337 5.97 32.71 -0.46
C GLN A 337 6.20 32.64 -1.98
N ILE A 338 5.15 32.84 -2.78
CA ILE A 338 5.20 32.84 -4.26
C ILE A 338 5.91 34.10 -4.74
N ASP A 339 6.86 33.95 -5.66
CA ASP A 339 7.53 35.08 -6.31
C ASP A 339 6.58 35.83 -7.26
N SER A 340 6.32 37.11 -6.97
CA SER A 340 5.46 37.97 -7.79
C SER A 340 5.99 38.19 -9.21
N GLN A 341 7.28 37.95 -9.47
CA GLN A 341 7.83 37.99 -10.82
C GLN A 341 7.27 36.87 -11.72
N LEU A 342 6.78 35.76 -11.15
CA LEU A 342 6.17 34.66 -11.93
C LEU A 342 4.96 35.14 -12.74
N PHE A 343 4.18 36.07 -12.20
CA PHE A 343 2.99 36.65 -12.88
C PHE A 343 3.32 37.80 -13.83
N THR A 344 4.56 38.29 -13.85
CA THR A 344 4.99 39.46 -14.64
C THR A 344 6.17 39.19 -15.59
N CYS A 345 6.71 37.97 -15.58
CA CYS A 345 7.80 37.52 -16.45
C CYS A 345 7.43 37.34 -17.94
N GLY A 346 6.15 37.48 -18.30
CA GLY A 346 5.65 37.37 -19.68
C GLY A 346 5.48 35.93 -20.20
N LEU A 347 5.82 34.91 -19.41
CA LEU A 347 5.47 33.51 -19.72
C LEU A 347 3.97 33.27 -19.48
N PRO A 348 3.30 32.33 -20.20
CA PRO A 348 1.96 31.88 -19.86
C PRO A 348 1.92 31.24 -18.48
N VAL A 349 0.86 31.52 -17.71
CA VAL A 349 0.67 30.98 -16.35
C VAL A 349 -0.68 30.29 -16.23
N LEU A 350 -0.71 29.09 -15.64
CA LEU A 350 -1.93 28.41 -15.20
C LEU A 350 -1.95 28.25 -13.68
N GLY A 351 -2.85 28.94 -12.99
CA GLY A 351 -3.10 28.77 -11.55
C GLY A 351 -4.16 27.69 -11.27
N ILE A 352 -3.88 26.75 -10.39
CA ILE A 352 -4.78 25.65 -9.98
C ILE A 352 -4.98 25.72 -8.46
N CYS A 353 -6.23 25.75 -7.99
CA CYS A 353 -6.60 25.80 -6.57
C CYS A 353 -5.84 26.91 -5.80
N GLN A 354 -4.80 26.60 -5.02
CA GLN A 354 -3.94 27.61 -4.38
C GLN A 354 -3.34 28.60 -5.39
N GLY A 355 -2.97 28.16 -6.60
CA GLY A 355 -2.51 29.03 -7.67
C GLY A 355 -3.58 30.00 -8.19
N PHE A 356 -4.86 29.64 -8.11
CA PHE A 356 -6.00 30.51 -8.47
C PHE A 356 -6.22 31.62 -7.43
N HIS A 357 -6.11 31.30 -6.14
CA HIS A 357 -6.08 32.34 -5.09
C HIS A 357 -4.86 33.26 -5.24
N ALA A 358 -3.68 32.69 -5.50
CA ALA A 358 -2.45 33.46 -5.67
C ALA A 358 -2.50 34.45 -6.85
N VAL A 359 -2.99 34.03 -8.02
CA VAL A 359 -3.24 34.92 -9.17
C VAL A 359 -4.21 36.03 -8.77
N ASN A 360 -5.36 35.69 -8.18
CA ASN A 360 -6.39 36.68 -7.86
C ASN A 360 -5.89 37.72 -6.84
N THR A 361 -5.25 37.29 -5.76
CA THR A 361 -4.70 38.18 -4.72
C THR A 361 -3.55 39.04 -5.25
N HIS A 362 -2.67 38.50 -6.11
CA HIS A 362 -1.57 39.28 -6.69
C HIS A 362 -2.06 40.49 -7.49
N PHE A 363 -3.14 40.33 -8.27
CA PHE A 363 -3.74 41.41 -9.06
C PHE A 363 -4.81 42.22 -8.29
N GLY A 364 -4.79 42.18 -6.95
CA GLY A 364 -5.63 43.03 -6.10
C GLY A 364 -7.08 42.56 -5.93
N GLY A 365 -7.38 41.31 -6.29
CA GLY A 365 -8.56 40.59 -5.83
C GLY A 365 -8.46 40.19 -4.36
N ARG A 366 -9.47 39.47 -3.86
CA ARG A 366 -9.52 38.96 -2.47
C ARG A 366 -10.18 37.57 -2.44
N SER A 367 -9.83 36.72 -1.48
CA SER A 367 -10.69 35.60 -1.10
C SER A 367 -12.04 36.11 -0.60
N GLY A 368 -13.12 35.40 -0.94
CA GLY A 368 -14.45 35.68 -0.42
C GLY A 368 -14.64 35.05 0.97
N LYS A 369 -15.55 35.59 1.78
CA LYS A 369 -15.98 34.99 3.07
C LYS A 369 -16.86 33.73 2.88
N GLY A 370 -16.61 32.96 1.82
CA GLY A 370 -17.32 31.71 1.52
C GLY A 370 -16.35 30.55 1.61
N VAL A 371 -16.83 29.43 2.16
CA VAL A 371 -16.08 28.18 2.26
C VAL A 371 -16.79 27.14 1.41
N ILE A 372 -16.06 26.48 0.52
CA ILE A 372 -16.48 25.23 -0.12
C ILE A 372 -16.54 24.20 1.00
N VAL A 373 -17.76 23.77 1.36
CA VAL A 373 -17.98 22.93 2.55
C VAL A 373 -17.52 21.50 2.34
N ASP A 374 -17.64 20.98 1.11
CA ASP A 374 -17.41 19.58 0.80
C ASP A 374 -16.25 19.40 -0.18
N GLU A 375 -15.50 18.32 -0.02
CA GLU A 375 -14.40 17.92 -0.91
C GLU A 375 -14.84 16.72 -1.75
N GLY A 376 -14.69 16.81 -3.07
CA GLY A 376 -15.17 15.78 -3.97
C GLY A 376 -15.50 16.27 -5.37
N GLU A 377 -16.38 15.53 -6.03
CA GLU A 377 -16.92 15.84 -7.36
C GLU A 377 -17.97 16.95 -7.27
N SER A 378 -17.88 17.94 -8.16
CA SER A 378 -18.79 19.09 -8.22
C SER A 378 -19.01 19.52 -9.66
N ILE A 379 -20.20 20.05 -9.95
CA ILE A 379 -20.56 20.58 -11.26
C ILE A 379 -20.12 22.04 -11.36
N VAL A 380 -19.49 22.42 -12.48
CA VAL A 380 -19.21 23.82 -12.83
C VAL A 380 -19.72 24.14 -14.24
N VAL A 381 -20.05 25.41 -14.44
CA VAL A 381 -20.42 26.00 -15.74
C VAL A 381 -19.17 26.64 -16.33
N MET A 382 -18.89 26.39 -17.61
CA MET A 382 -17.69 26.86 -18.32
C MET A 382 -18.05 27.73 -19.52
N ASP A 383 -17.33 28.84 -19.69
CA ASP A 383 -17.34 29.63 -20.92
C ASP A 383 -16.49 28.91 -21.98
N ILE A 384 -17.17 28.17 -22.85
CA ILE A 384 -16.57 27.45 -23.98
C ILE A 384 -15.96 28.36 -25.06
N THR A 385 -16.15 29.68 -24.99
CA THR A 385 -15.44 30.65 -25.85
C THR A 385 -14.03 30.96 -25.35
N SER A 386 -13.73 30.67 -24.08
CA SER A 386 -12.37 30.75 -23.54
C SER A 386 -11.46 29.70 -24.20
N PRO A 387 -10.26 30.08 -24.68
CA PRO A 387 -9.30 29.13 -25.28
C PRO A 387 -8.90 27.97 -24.37
N LEU A 388 -9.09 28.10 -23.06
CA LEU A 388 -8.84 27.04 -22.06
C LEU A 388 -9.91 25.93 -22.10
N PHE A 389 -11.17 26.29 -22.35
CA PHE A 389 -12.32 25.37 -22.33
C PHE A 389 -12.88 25.04 -23.72
N GLU A 390 -12.28 25.57 -24.79
CA GLU A 390 -12.74 25.38 -26.16
C GLU A 390 -12.87 23.88 -26.51
N GLY A 391 -14.09 23.51 -26.91
CA GLY A 391 -14.50 22.15 -27.24
C GLY A 391 -14.94 21.28 -26.06
N LEU A 392 -15.01 21.81 -24.84
CA LEU A 392 -15.71 21.18 -23.71
C LEU A 392 -17.23 21.45 -23.78
N SER A 393 -17.97 20.85 -22.86
CA SER A 393 -19.38 21.16 -22.60
C SER A 393 -19.49 22.47 -21.82
N CYS A 394 -20.62 23.16 -21.91
CA CYS A 394 -20.88 24.33 -21.06
C CYS A 394 -21.06 23.99 -19.57
N THR A 395 -21.23 22.70 -19.25
CA THR A 395 -21.39 22.18 -17.89
C THR A 395 -20.58 20.90 -17.78
N GLU A 396 -19.64 20.84 -16.85
CA GLU A 396 -18.65 19.75 -16.71
C GLU A 396 -18.54 19.33 -15.24
N SER A 397 -18.16 18.07 -14.99
CA SER A 397 -17.86 17.56 -13.65
C SER A 397 -16.38 17.72 -13.33
N VAL A 398 -16.06 18.27 -12.16
CA VAL A 398 -14.70 18.61 -11.74
C VAL A 398 -14.45 18.28 -10.27
N TYR A 399 -13.20 17.97 -9.93
CA TYR A 399 -12.79 17.74 -8.55
C TYR A 399 -12.44 19.05 -7.82
N LEU A 400 -13.10 19.31 -6.70
CA LEU A 400 -12.87 20.46 -5.82
C LEU A 400 -12.43 20.02 -4.42
N ARG A 401 -11.54 20.83 -3.85
CA ARG A 401 -11.07 20.73 -2.46
C ARG A 401 -11.93 21.61 -1.55
N LYS A 402 -12.11 21.17 -0.29
CA LYS A 402 -12.65 22.00 0.79
C LYS A 402 -11.68 23.16 1.06
N GLY A 403 -12.17 24.40 1.05
CA GLY A 403 -11.33 25.59 1.15
C GLY A 403 -12.10 26.91 0.96
N GLU A 404 -11.39 28.03 0.92
CA GLU A 404 -12.00 29.34 0.58
C GLU A 404 -12.51 29.36 -0.86
N CYS A 405 -13.49 30.23 -1.17
CA CYS A 405 -13.91 30.49 -2.54
C CYS A 405 -13.85 31.98 -2.90
N ILE A 406 -13.56 32.27 -4.18
CA ILE A 406 -13.62 33.62 -4.74
C ILE A 406 -15.03 33.90 -5.27
N LYS A 407 -15.53 35.11 -5.04
CA LYS A 407 -16.82 35.59 -5.55
C LYS A 407 -16.60 36.64 -6.63
N SER A 408 -17.60 36.87 -7.48
CA SER A 408 -17.49 37.81 -8.61
C SER A 408 -17.19 39.26 -8.20
N ASP A 409 -17.55 39.67 -6.97
CA ASP A 409 -17.21 40.98 -6.38
C ASP A 409 -15.80 41.04 -5.77
N THR A 410 -15.08 39.91 -5.71
CA THR A 410 -13.72 39.80 -5.17
C THR A 410 -12.68 39.33 -6.22
N VAL A 411 -13.07 39.22 -7.49
CA VAL A 411 -12.14 39.00 -8.62
C VAL A 411 -11.33 40.26 -8.93
N ALA A 412 -10.05 40.08 -9.27
CA ALA A 412 -9.16 41.14 -9.73
C ALA A 412 -9.70 41.82 -11.01
N LYS A 413 -9.70 43.16 -11.06
CA LYS A 413 -10.41 43.95 -12.09
C LYS A 413 -10.00 43.69 -13.55
N ASN A 414 -8.80 43.15 -13.77
CA ASN A 414 -8.26 42.88 -15.10
C ASN A 414 -8.68 41.49 -15.64
N PHE A 415 -9.33 40.66 -14.81
CA PHE A 415 -9.65 39.27 -15.14
C PHE A 415 -11.12 39.11 -15.56
N SER A 416 -11.30 38.41 -16.68
CA SER A 416 -12.61 37.87 -17.07
C SER A 416 -12.94 36.63 -16.23
N VAL A 417 -14.22 36.45 -15.87
CA VAL A 417 -14.71 35.21 -15.26
C VAL A 417 -15.08 34.24 -16.38
N ILE A 418 -14.38 33.11 -16.45
CA ILE A 418 -14.57 32.09 -17.50
C ILE A 418 -15.21 30.79 -16.98
N SER A 419 -15.39 30.64 -15.66
CA SER A 419 -16.18 29.54 -15.10
C SER A 419 -16.77 29.91 -13.73
N THR A 420 -17.96 29.40 -13.44
CA THR A 420 -18.69 29.59 -12.17
C THR A 420 -19.35 28.29 -11.74
N SER A 421 -19.71 28.18 -10.46
CA SER A 421 -20.55 27.08 -9.97
C SER A 421 -22.04 27.44 -9.97
N PRO A 422 -22.95 26.45 -10.00
CA PRO A 422 -24.38 26.68 -9.75
C PRO A 422 -24.67 27.36 -8.39
N THR A 423 -23.77 27.19 -7.41
CA THR A 423 -23.80 27.85 -6.09
C THR A 423 -23.24 29.27 -6.08
N GLY A 424 -22.80 29.82 -7.21
CA GLY A 424 -22.44 31.24 -7.35
C GLY A 424 -21.04 31.65 -6.89
N TYR A 425 -20.10 30.71 -6.71
CA TYR A 425 -18.68 31.04 -6.61
C TYR A 425 -18.00 31.00 -7.99
N VAL A 426 -16.88 31.71 -8.13
CA VAL A 426 -16.07 31.73 -9.34
C VAL A 426 -15.18 30.49 -9.35
N ALA A 427 -15.27 29.70 -10.42
CA ALA A 427 -14.52 28.46 -10.61
C ALA A 427 -13.35 28.61 -11.60
N GLY A 428 -13.29 29.71 -12.37
CA GLY A 428 -12.14 30.03 -13.20
C GLY A 428 -12.13 31.47 -13.73
N VAL A 429 -10.92 32.02 -13.94
CA VAL A 429 -10.67 33.38 -14.44
C VAL A 429 -9.58 33.40 -15.52
N ALA A 430 -9.58 34.43 -16.37
CA ALA A 430 -8.54 34.65 -17.38
C ALA A 430 -8.25 36.12 -17.67
N ASP A 431 -6.95 36.42 -17.79
CA ASP A 431 -6.38 37.54 -18.52
C ASP A 431 -5.77 36.98 -19.82
N ALA A 432 -6.45 37.21 -20.94
CA ALA A 432 -6.06 36.69 -22.24
C ALA A 432 -4.91 37.49 -22.90
N GLU A 433 -4.65 38.72 -22.44
CA GLU A 433 -3.58 39.57 -22.99
C GLU A 433 -2.22 39.14 -22.42
N ASN A 434 -2.14 38.97 -21.09
CA ASN A 434 -0.95 38.47 -20.39
C ASN A 434 -0.84 36.94 -20.42
N ARG A 435 -1.87 36.22 -20.91
CA ARG A 435 -1.96 34.75 -20.99
C ARG A 435 -1.93 34.08 -19.62
N ILE A 436 -2.57 34.71 -18.64
CA ILE A 436 -2.70 34.22 -17.26
C ILE A 436 -4.11 33.64 -17.09
N TYR A 437 -4.19 32.33 -16.87
CA TYR A 437 -5.42 31.59 -16.67
C TYR A 437 -5.40 30.97 -15.28
N ALA A 438 -6.57 30.81 -14.64
CA ALA A 438 -6.62 30.09 -13.39
C ALA A 438 -7.98 29.41 -13.12
N VAL A 439 -7.96 28.31 -12.39
CA VAL A 439 -9.14 27.48 -12.03
C VAL A 439 -9.11 27.05 -10.56
N GLN A 440 -10.27 27.05 -9.92
CA GLN A 440 -10.45 26.66 -8.51
C GLN A 440 -10.35 25.13 -8.31
N PHE A 441 -10.71 24.37 -9.33
CA PHE A 441 -10.74 22.90 -9.37
C PHE A 441 -9.44 22.30 -9.93
N HIS A 442 -9.24 21.00 -9.75
CA HIS A 442 -8.02 20.28 -10.14
C HIS A 442 -8.19 19.52 -11.47
N PRO A 443 -7.74 20.05 -12.62
CA PRO A 443 -7.74 19.33 -13.91
C PRO A 443 -6.74 18.16 -13.98
N GLU A 444 -5.86 18.01 -12.99
CA GLU A 444 -4.92 16.90 -12.85
C GLU A 444 -5.52 15.64 -12.21
N HIS A 445 -6.64 15.79 -11.49
CA HIS A 445 -7.27 14.73 -10.71
C HIS A 445 -8.11 13.80 -11.59
N ASP A 446 -8.11 12.49 -11.31
CA ASP A 446 -8.71 11.49 -12.18
C ASP A 446 -10.27 11.49 -12.16
N LEU A 447 -10.91 12.24 -11.24
CA LEU A 447 -12.36 12.54 -11.29
C LEU A 447 -12.72 13.76 -12.18
N THR A 448 -11.74 14.54 -12.64
CA THR A 448 -11.99 15.66 -13.57
C THR A 448 -11.82 15.15 -15.00
N GLU A 449 -12.85 14.49 -15.57
CA GLU A 449 -12.75 13.80 -16.87
C GLU A 449 -12.23 14.71 -18.00
N CYS A 450 -12.71 15.96 -18.04
CA CYS A 450 -12.29 16.98 -19.01
C CYS A 450 -10.87 17.54 -18.76
N GLY A 451 -10.24 17.25 -17.62
CA GLY A 451 -9.03 17.92 -17.13
C GLY A 451 -7.81 17.77 -18.01
N VAL A 452 -7.62 16.59 -18.63
CA VAL A 452 -6.53 16.36 -19.61
C VAL A 452 -6.68 17.30 -20.82
N LYS A 453 -7.91 17.60 -21.23
CA LYS A 453 -8.20 18.52 -22.35
C LYS A 453 -8.02 19.98 -21.96
N ILE A 454 -8.29 20.36 -20.72
CA ILE A 454 -7.97 21.68 -20.15
C ILE A 454 -6.47 21.93 -20.20
N LEU A 455 -5.67 20.99 -19.68
CA LEU A 455 -4.19 21.07 -19.72
C LEU A 455 -3.68 21.09 -21.16
N LYS A 456 -4.23 20.27 -22.05
CA LYS A 456 -3.86 20.27 -23.48
C LYS A 456 -4.22 21.58 -24.20
N ASN A 457 -5.35 22.20 -23.87
CA ASN A 457 -5.74 23.52 -24.38
C ASN A 457 -4.77 24.61 -23.91
N PHE A 458 -4.36 24.61 -22.64
CA PHE A 458 -3.33 25.54 -22.13
C PHE A 458 -2.00 25.40 -22.91
N LEU A 459 -1.49 24.18 -23.06
CA LEU A 459 -0.19 23.93 -23.70
C LEU A 459 -0.21 24.16 -25.23
N ASN A 460 -1.27 23.74 -25.91
CA ASN A 460 -1.35 23.81 -27.37
C ASN A 460 -1.86 25.18 -27.87
N LYS A 461 -2.87 25.78 -27.22
CA LYS A 461 -3.55 26.98 -27.74
C LYS A 461 -3.04 28.28 -27.13
N ILE A 462 -2.82 28.28 -25.82
CA ILE A 462 -2.38 29.46 -25.06
C ILE A 462 -0.84 29.59 -25.10
N CYS A 463 -0.11 28.51 -24.84
CA CYS A 463 1.35 28.48 -24.92
C CYS A 463 1.87 28.31 -26.36
N LYS A 464 1.08 27.70 -27.26
CA LYS A 464 1.42 27.44 -28.67
C LYS A 464 2.60 26.47 -28.87
N PHE A 465 2.72 25.48 -27.99
CA PHE A 465 3.78 24.48 -28.04
C PHE A 465 3.38 23.22 -28.83
N PRO A 466 4.25 22.69 -29.71
CA PRO A 466 4.08 21.36 -30.30
C PRO A 466 4.35 20.25 -29.27
N ALA A 467 3.57 19.17 -29.33
CA ALA A 467 3.70 18.00 -28.46
C ALA A 467 4.85 17.07 -28.91
N ASN A 468 6.08 17.56 -28.82
CA ASN A 468 7.27 16.87 -29.33
C ASN A 468 7.87 15.82 -28.38
N TYR A 469 7.35 15.69 -27.15
CA TYR A 469 7.88 14.84 -26.07
C TYR A 469 7.05 13.55 -25.87
N ASP A 470 6.73 12.88 -26.97
CA ASP A 470 6.02 11.60 -26.96
C ASP A 470 6.86 10.42 -26.41
N LEU A 471 6.21 9.28 -26.19
CA LEU A 471 6.82 8.10 -25.59
C LEU A 471 7.91 7.47 -26.48
N ASP A 472 7.78 7.55 -27.81
CA ASP A 472 8.75 7.01 -28.77
C ASP A 472 10.04 7.83 -28.77
N TYR A 473 9.91 9.16 -28.75
CA TYR A 473 11.04 10.07 -28.59
C TYR A 473 11.77 9.84 -27.27
N ARG A 474 11.03 9.59 -26.18
CA ARG A 474 11.60 9.34 -24.85
C ARG A 474 12.26 7.97 -24.74
N GLU A 475 11.72 6.94 -25.38
CA GLU A 475 12.40 5.64 -25.52
C GLU A 475 13.74 5.82 -26.26
N ALA A 476 13.73 6.50 -27.41
CA ALA A 476 14.92 6.76 -28.20
C ALA A 476 15.95 7.61 -27.44
N LYS A 477 15.50 8.65 -26.73
CA LYS A 477 16.36 9.50 -25.88
C LYS A 477 16.97 8.70 -24.73
N CYS A 478 16.19 7.86 -24.04
CA CYS A 478 16.68 6.99 -22.97
C CYS A 478 17.78 6.04 -23.49
N ILE A 479 17.58 5.41 -24.65
CA ILE A 479 18.58 4.55 -25.30
C ILE A 479 19.85 5.33 -25.65
N TYR A 480 19.73 6.56 -26.15
CA TYR A 480 20.86 7.45 -26.43
C TYR A 480 21.60 7.87 -25.16
N ASP A 481 20.88 8.32 -24.12
CA ASP A 481 21.45 8.71 -22.82
C ASP A 481 22.21 7.55 -22.16
N ILE A 482 21.71 6.31 -22.29
CA ILE A 482 22.41 5.09 -21.85
C ILE A 482 23.69 4.89 -22.66
N GLN A 483 23.64 5.01 -24.00
CA GLN A 483 24.80 4.82 -24.87
C GLN A 483 25.93 5.81 -24.54
N GLU A 484 25.60 7.09 -24.38
CA GLU A 484 26.56 8.16 -24.06
C GLU A 484 27.14 8.01 -22.65
N MET A 485 26.32 7.79 -21.62
CA MET A 485 26.82 7.71 -20.23
C MET A 485 27.62 6.43 -19.97
N MET A 486 27.20 5.29 -20.53
CA MET A 486 27.87 4.01 -20.29
C MET A 486 29.09 3.83 -21.20
N GLY A 487 29.05 4.34 -22.44
CA GLY A 487 30.13 4.19 -23.42
C GLY A 487 30.53 2.73 -23.64
N GLY A 488 31.71 2.35 -23.14
CA GLY A 488 32.23 0.98 -23.18
C GLY A 488 31.72 0.05 -22.07
N ASN A 489 31.21 0.60 -20.96
CA ASN A 489 30.96 -0.14 -19.71
C ASN A 489 29.76 -1.11 -19.81
N GLY A 490 29.72 -2.06 -18.88
CA GLY A 490 28.59 -2.96 -18.65
C GLY A 490 27.63 -2.48 -17.56
N ALA A 491 26.42 -3.05 -17.51
CA ALA A 491 25.39 -2.72 -16.53
C ALA A 491 24.99 -3.94 -15.69
N LEU A 492 25.27 -3.89 -14.38
CA LEU A 492 24.71 -4.83 -13.40
C LEU A 492 23.29 -4.36 -13.03
N VAL A 493 22.30 -5.26 -13.02
CA VAL A 493 20.90 -4.90 -12.74
C VAL A 493 20.16 -6.01 -11.99
N LEU A 494 19.43 -5.64 -10.94
CA LEU A 494 18.66 -6.59 -10.12
C LEU A 494 17.30 -6.85 -10.75
N ALA A 495 17.20 -7.93 -11.52
CA ALA A 495 16.06 -8.32 -12.34
C ALA A 495 14.97 -9.00 -11.50
N SER A 496 14.25 -8.24 -10.68
CA SER A 496 13.18 -8.75 -9.79
C SER A 496 11.95 -9.36 -10.49
N GLY A 497 11.76 -9.15 -11.80
CA GLY A 497 10.59 -9.62 -12.55
C GLY A 497 9.33 -8.76 -12.41
N GLY A 498 9.41 -7.68 -11.65
CA GLY A 498 8.43 -6.60 -11.73
C GLY A 498 8.53 -5.86 -13.07
N LEU A 499 7.48 -5.12 -13.42
CA LEU A 499 7.42 -4.28 -14.63
C LEU A 499 8.69 -3.42 -14.81
N LEU A 500 9.08 -2.70 -13.75
CA LEU A 500 10.18 -1.74 -13.77
C LEU A 500 11.52 -2.40 -14.11
N SER A 501 11.91 -3.44 -13.37
CA SER A 501 13.19 -4.12 -13.59
C SER A 501 13.23 -4.85 -14.95
N THR A 502 12.09 -5.37 -15.40
CA THR A 502 11.98 -6.04 -16.71
C THR A 502 12.14 -5.05 -17.89
N VAL A 503 11.47 -3.90 -17.84
CA VAL A 503 11.61 -2.84 -18.87
C VAL A 503 13.00 -2.18 -18.81
N SER A 504 13.52 -1.95 -17.60
CA SER A 504 14.88 -1.45 -17.37
C SER A 504 15.95 -2.35 -17.99
N VAL A 505 15.87 -3.67 -17.81
CA VAL A 505 16.75 -4.63 -18.50
C VAL A 505 16.61 -4.53 -20.02
N LYS A 506 15.38 -4.38 -20.55
CA LYS A 506 15.18 -4.36 -22.01
C LYS A 506 15.70 -3.08 -22.67
N LEU A 507 15.60 -1.93 -21.99
CA LEU A 507 16.23 -0.67 -22.41
C LEU A 507 17.76 -0.80 -22.43
N LEU A 508 18.36 -1.38 -21.37
CA LEU A 508 19.80 -1.65 -21.33
C LEU A 508 20.25 -2.61 -22.44
N GLN A 509 19.51 -3.69 -22.71
CA GLN A 509 19.83 -4.63 -23.81
C GLN A 509 19.81 -3.92 -25.17
N LYS A 510 18.80 -3.06 -25.43
CA LYS A 510 18.73 -2.25 -26.66
C LYS A 510 19.90 -1.29 -26.81
N ALA A 511 20.31 -0.63 -25.73
CA ALA A 511 21.36 0.37 -25.75
C ALA A 511 22.78 -0.24 -25.82
N LEU A 512 23.05 -1.29 -25.04
CA LEU A 512 24.39 -1.80 -24.77
C LEU A 512 24.75 -3.11 -25.48
N GLY A 513 23.75 -3.88 -25.92
CA GLY A 513 23.88 -5.29 -26.34
C GLY A 513 23.80 -6.25 -25.15
N GLU A 514 23.42 -7.51 -25.40
CA GLU A 514 23.19 -8.49 -24.33
C GLU A 514 24.46 -8.83 -23.54
N ASP A 515 25.62 -8.95 -24.20
CA ASP A 515 26.90 -9.32 -23.58
C ASP A 515 27.40 -8.35 -22.48
N ARG A 516 26.83 -7.14 -22.42
CA ARG A 516 27.20 -6.08 -21.47
C ARG A 516 26.15 -5.85 -20.38
N VAL A 517 25.05 -6.59 -20.37
CA VAL A 517 23.99 -6.45 -19.36
C VAL A 517 23.95 -7.70 -18.50
N TYR A 518 24.11 -7.52 -17.18
CA TYR A 518 24.16 -8.61 -16.21
C TYR A 518 22.87 -8.60 -15.35
N PRO A 519 21.74 -9.13 -15.87
CA PRO A 519 20.52 -9.27 -15.08
C PRO A 519 20.68 -10.36 -14.03
N VAL A 520 20.56 -10.00 -12.75
CA VAL A 520 20.63 -10.94 -11.62
C VAL A 520 19.26 -11.04 -10.96
N HIS A 521 18.68 -12.24 -10.92
CA HIS A 521 17.46 -12.51 -10.15
C HIS A 521 17.85 -13.07 -8.77
N VAL A 522 17.42 -12.37 -7.72
CA VAL A 522 17.79 -12.64 -6.33
C VAL A 522 16.60 -13.23 -5.60
N GLU A 523 16.68 -14.51 -5.25
CA GLU A 523 15.74 -15.12 -4.30
C GLU A 523 16.10 -14.65 -2.89
N THR A 524 15.22 -13.86 -2.29
CA THR A 524 15.41 -13.26 -0.96
C THR A 524 14.84 -14.13 0.16
N GLY A 525 14.04 -15.14 -0.17
CA GLY A 525 13.22 -15.87 0.79
C GLY A 525 12.07 -15.05 1.38
N LEU A 526 11.83 -13.82 0.87
CA LEU A 526 10.77 -12.88 1.27
C LEU A 526 9.76 -12.59 0.13
N GLY A 527 9.90 -13.26 -1.02
CA GLY A 527 8.96 -13.18 -2.15
C GLY A 527 7.66 -13.97 -1.95
N ARG A 528 6.76 -13.91 -2.93
CA ARG A 528 5.52 -14.73 -2.95
C ARG A 528 5.83 -16.18 -3.36
N LEU A 529 4.88 -17.08 -3.13
CA LEU A 529 5.07 -18.51 -3.38
C LEU A 529 5.33 -18.80 -4.87
N ASN A 530 6.46 -19.46 -5.16
CA ASN A 530 6.96 -19.85 -6.49
C ASN A 530 7.27 -18.68 -7.46
N GLU A 531 7.21 -17.44 -6.98
CA GLU A 531 7.29 -16.21 -7.78
C GLU A 531 8.60 -16.09 -8.58
N SER A 532 9.72 -16.54 -8.01
CA SER A 532 11.05 -16.56 -8.64
C SER A 532 11.12 -17.52 -9.83
N GLU A 533 10.47 -18.69 -9.75
CA GLU A 533 10.49 -19.69 -10.82
C GLU A 533 9.60 -19.25 -12.01
N GLU A 534 8.40 -18.75 -11.70
CA GLU A 534 7.49 -18.13 -12.67
C GLU A 534 8.21 -16.96 -13.39
N THR A 535 8.92 -16.12 -12.64
CA THR A 535 9.70 -14.99 -13.16
C THR A 535 10.86 -15.42 -14.07
N LEU A 536 11.66 -16.42 -13.69
CA LEU A 536 12.79 -16.87 -14.51
C LEU A 536 12.35 -17.47 -15.85
N LYS A 537 11.28 -18.28 -15.85
CA LYS A 537 10.68 -18.84 -17.07
C LYS A 537 10.23 -17.72 -18.02
N MET A 538 9.54 -16.72 -17.47
CA MET A 538 9.09 -15.54 -18.21
C MET A 538 10.25 -14.72 -18.77
N LEU A 539 11.23 -14.33 -17.95
CA LEU A 539 12.35 -13.49 -18.40
C LEU A 539 13.09 -14.15 -19.59
N LYS A 540 13.30 -15.47 -19.52
CA LYS A 540 13.92 -16.24 -20.60
C LYS A 540 13.11 -16.23 -21.90
N GLN A 541 11.77 -16.25 -21.85
CA GLN A 541 10.92 -16.15 -23.04
C GLN A 541 11.08 -14.82 -23.79
N TYR A 542 11.44 -13.74 -23.09
CA TYR A 542 11.62 -12.40 -23.64
C TYR A 542 13.10 -12.04 -23.91
N GLY A 543 13.99 -13.03 -23.97
CA GLY A 543 15.42 -12.85 -24.23
C GLY A 543 16.20 -12.27 -23.05
N ILE A 544 15.69 -12.37 -21.82
CA ILE A 544 16.38 -11.92 -20.61
C ILE A 544 16.94 -13.15 -19.87
N ASN A 545 18.20 -13.48 -20.15
CA ASN A 545 18.92 -14.60 -19.54
C ASN A 545 19.38 -14.25 -18.11
N ALA A 546 18.43 -14.15 -17.18
CA ALA A 546 18.67 -13.74 -15.80
C ALA A 546 19.50 -14.78 -14.99
N ILE A 547 20.55 -14.28 -14.34
CA ILE A 547 21.43 -15.04 -13.45
C ILE A 547 20.71 -15.26 -12.11
N TYR A 548 20.19 -16.47 -11.88
CA TYR A 548 19.57 -16.83 -10.60
C TYR A 548 20.59 -16.99 -9.46
N ARG A 549 20.26 -16.48 -8.27
CA ARG A 549 20.96 -16.76 -7.00
C ARG A 549 20.00 -16.82 -5.82
N ASP A 550 20.15 -17.86 -4.99
CA ASP A 550 19.51 -17.96 -3.68
C ASP A 550 20.33 -17.24 -2.61
N PHE A 551 19.74 -16.20 -2.03
CA PHE A 551 20.24 -15.43 -0.89
C PHE A 551 19.31 -15.52 0.33
N THR A 552 18.35 -16.46 0.36
CA THR A 552 17.39 -16.69 1.47
C THR A 552 18.05 -16.69 2.85
N LYS A 553 19.25 -17.26 2.96
CA LYS A 553 20.01 -17.32 4.22
C LYS A 553 20.60 -15.98 4.65
N ASP A 554 21.01 -15.15 3.70
CA ASP A 554 21.55 -13.83 3.97
C ASP A 554 20.45 -12.86 4.41
N PHE A 555 19.27 -12.87 3.77
CA PHE A 555 18.14 -12.04 4.18
C PHE A 555 17.51 -12.49 5.50
N LEU A 556 17.22 -13.79 5.68
CA LEU A 556 16.63 -14.30 6.93
C LEU A 556 17.62 -14.33 8.10
N GLY A 557 18.92 -14.25 7.82
CA GLY A 557 20.01 -14.10 8.79
C GLY A 557 20.62 -12.70 8.80
N ALA A 558 19.92 -11.69 8.28
CA ALA A 558 20.45 -10.33 8.22
C ALA A 558 20.59 -9.71 9.62
N GLU A 559 21.65 -8.94 9.79
CA GLU A 559 22.04 -8.25 11.03
C GLU A 559 22.50 -6.82 10.68
N ALA A 560 22.12 -5.83 11.48
CA ALA A 560 22.43 -4.42 11.25
C ALA A 560 22.51 -3.63 12.57
N ILE A 561 22.99 -2.39 12.49
CA ILE A 561 22.87 -1.40 13.57
C ILE A 561 21.83 -0.36 13.14
N ASN A 562 20.75 -0.22 13.90
CA ASN A 562 19.72 0.77 13.64
C ASN A 562 20.14 2.17 14.09
N ASP A 563 19.35 3.17 13.73
CA ASP A 563 19.71 4.59 13.84
C ASP A 563 19.70 5.09 15.29
N LYS A 564 19.22 4.25 16.21
CA LYS A 564 19.31 4.41 17.67
C LYS A 564 20.54 3.71 18.26
N GLY A 565 21.49 3.29 17.41
CA GLY A 565 22.72 2.60 17.79
C GLY A 565 22.53 1.17 18.29
N ARG A 566 21.36 0.56 18.10
CA ARG A 566 21.06 -0.79 18.61
C ARG A 566 21.32 -1.84 17.54
N PHE A 567 21.90 -2.96 17.95
CA PHE A 567 22.02 -4.15 17.10
C PHE A 567 20.64 -4.79 16.90
N VAL A 568 20.27 -5.06 15.65
CA VAL A 568 18.99 -5.67 15.25
C VAL A 568 19.25 -6.77 14.23
N TRP A 569 18.41 -7.80 14.22
CA TRP A 569 18.48 -8.92 13.28
C TRP A 569 17.10 -9.26 12.73
N MET A 570 17.02 -9.84 11.53
CA MET A 570 15.76 -10.03 10.78
C MET A 570 14.65 -10.68 11.62
N ARG A 571 14.97 -11.73 12.38
CA ARG A 571 14.02 -12.41 13.27
C ARG A 571 13.51 -11.55 14.45
N GLY A 572 14.27 -10.56 14.91
CA GLY A 572 13.87 -9.64 16.00
C GLY A 572 13.25 -8.33 15.52
N ALA A 573 13.24 -8.07 14.20
CA ALA A 573 12.79 -6.81 13.63
C ALA A 573 11.27 -6.65 13.72
N CYS A 574 10.80 -6.03 14.80
CA CYS A 574 9.39 -5.67 14.98
C CYS A 574 9.06 -4.33 14.31
N SER A 575 9.95 -3.32 14.38
CA SER A 575 9.68 -2.04 13.73
C SER A 575 9.86 -2.12 12.19
N PRO A 576 9.00 -1.46 11.39
CA PRO A 576 9.15 -1.41 9.95
C PRO A 576 10.49 -0.83 9.48
N GLU A 577 10.98 0.20 10.16
CA GLU A 577 12.28 0.83 9.90
C GLU A 577 13.43 -0.18 10.04
N ASP A 578 13.46 -0.97 11.13
CA ASP A 578 14.46 -2.04 11.31
C ASP A 578 14.34 -3.10 10.18
N LYS A 579 13.11 -3.56 9.88
CA LYS A 579 12.85 -4.53 8.80
C LYS A 579 13.39 -4.04 7.45
N ARG A 580 13.10 -2.78 7.09
CA ARG A 580 13.56 -2.13 5.86
C ARG A 580 15.08 -2.02 5.83
N LYS A 581 15.72 -1.52 6.90
CA LYS A 581 17.18 -1.37 6.98
C LYS A 581 17.92 -2.69 6.81
N LEU A 582 17.43 -3.76 7.43
CA LEU A 582 17.98 -5.12 7.29
C LEU A 582 17.87 -5.66 5.86
N VAL A 583 16.80 -5.31 5.12
CA VAL A 583 16.65 -5.63 3.69
C VAL A 583 17.62 -4.81 2.82
N VAL A 584 17.80 -3.52 3.11
CA VAL A 584 18.76 -2.64 2.43
C VAL A 584 20.19 -3.19 2.53
N GLU A 585 20.64 -3.50 3.76
CA GLU A 585 21.97 -4.09 4.02
C GLU A 585 22.13 -5.47 3.36
N SER A 586 21.06 -6.26 3.30
CA SER A 586 21.04 -7.53 2.56
C SER A 586 21.27 -7.33 1.06
N PHE A 587 20.63 -6.33 0.42
CA PHE A 587 20.87 -6.01 -0.99
C PHE A 587 22.27 -5.45 -1.26
N ILE A 588 22.82 -4.64 -0.35
CA ILE A 588 24.23 -4.18 -0.42
C ILE A 588 25.18 -5.39 -0.35
N THR A 589 24.90 -6.34 0.54
CA THR A 589 25.63 -7.61 0.68
C THR A 589 25.52 -8.47 -0.58
N VAL A 590 24.32 -8.61 -1.15
CA VAL A 590 24.08 -9.30 -2.44
C VAL A 590 24.95 -8.69 -3.54
N LYS A 591 24.85 -7.38 -3.76
CA LYS A 591 25.64 -6.64 -4.76
C LYS A 591 27.14 -6.92 -4.60
N ASN A 592 27.65 -6.78 -3.38
CA ASN A 592 29.07 -6.99 -3.08
C ASN A 592 29.54 -8.44 -3.27
N LYS A 593 28.67 -9.45 -3.08
CA LYS A 593 28.97 -10.84 -3.45
C LYS A 593 28.86 -11.05 -4.97
N MET A 594 27.90 -10.45 -5.65
CA MET A 594 27.68 -10.62 -7.10
C MET A 594 28.83 -10.05 -7.95
N ILE A 595 29.29 -8.84 -7.66
CA ILE A 595 30.45 -8.23 -8.33
C ILE A 595 31.67 -9.19 -8.26
N LYS A 596 31.95 -9.72 -7.07
CA LYS A 596 33.04 -10.67 -6.82
C LYS A 596 32.85 -12.03 -7.49
N GLN A 597 31.61 -12.56 -7.54
CA GLN A 597 31.29 -13.83 -8.21
C GLN A 597 31.36 -13.75 -9.73
N LEU A 598 31.02 -12.60 -10.31
CA LEU A 598 31.01 -12.38 -11.76
C LEU A 598 32.34 -11.84 -12.29
N GLY A 599 33.28 -11.45 -11.40
CA GLY A 599 34.59 -10.92 -11.78
C GLY A 599 34.52 -9.50 -12.36
N LEU A 600 33.50 -8.73 -11.99
CA LEU A 600 33.25 -7.38 -12.49
C LEU A 600 34.10 -6.34 -11.75
N ASP A 601 34.59 -5.34 -12.48
CA ASP A 601 35.25 -4.16 -11.89
C ASP A 601 34.25 -3.01 -11.70
N TYR A 602 34.52 -2.16 -10.71
CA TYR A 602 33.77 -0.94 -10.38
C TYR A 602 34.05 0.18 -11.41
N GLN A 603 35.15 0.10 -12.16
CA GLN A 603 35.50 1.06 -13.22
C GLN A 603 34.74 0.78 -14.53
N ASP A 604 34.58 -0.50 -14.88
CA ASP A 604 34.02 -0.95 -16.16
C ASP A 604 32.54 -1.39 -16.07
N THR A 605 31.91 -1.34 -14.89
CA THR A 605 30.51 -1.73 -14.69
C THR A 605 29.75 -0.72 -13.82
N CYS A 606 28.60 -0.26 -14.31
CA CYS A 606 27.67 0.60 -13.56
C CYS A 606 26.48 -0.22 -13.02
N LEU A 607 25.83 0.25 -11.95
CA LEU A 607 24.68 -0.39 -11.32
C LEU A 607 23.40 0.31 -11.76
N SER A 608 22.57 -0.38 -12.55
CA SER A 608 21.28 0.15 -12.95
C SER A 608 20.22 -0.13 -11.88
N GLN A 609 19.62 0.94 -11.36
CA GLN A 609 18.46 0.89 -10.48
C GLN A 609 17.21 1.38 -11.22
N SER A 610 16.14 0.58 -11.17
CA SER A 610 14.91 0.79 -11.95
C SER A 610 13.96 1.81 -11.28
N THR A 611 14.49 2.99 -10.98
CA THR A 611 13.85 4.05 -10.19
C THR A 611 13.02 4.98 -11.06
N LEU A 612 11.78 5.24 -10.66
CA LEU A 612 10.84 6.06 -11.42
C LEU A 612 11.11 7.56 -11.23
N ARG A 613 10.65 8.35 -12.21
CA ARG A 613 10.52 9.80 -12.06
C ARG A 613 9.78 10.21 -10.79
N SER A 614 8.75 9.45 -10.43
CA SER A 614 7.95 9.65 -9.21
C SER A 614 8.73 9.57 -7.92
N ASP A 615 9.90 8.94 -7.92
CA ASP A 615 10.69 8.68 -6.71
C ASP A 615 11.86 9.68 -6.62
N ILE A 616 12.35 10.10 -7.79
CA ILE A 616 13.34 11.17 -7.96
C ILE A 616 12.74 12.53 -7.59
N ILE A 617 11.54 12.88 -8.07
CA ILE A 617 10.83 14.10 -7.63
C ILE A 617 10.64 14.09 -6.10
N LYS A 618 10.28 12.95 -5.51
CA LYS A 618 10.14 12.81 -4.04
C LYS A 618 11.46 13.01 -3.29
N ARG A 619 12.59 12.61 -3.87
CA ARG A 619 13.92 12.86 -3.30
C ARG A 619 14.26 14.34 -3.38
N GLU A 620 14.28 14.89 -4.60
CA GLU A 620 14.75 16.24 -4.88
C GLU A 620 13.88 17.31 -4.19
N PHE A 621 12.56 17.15 -4.18
CA PHE A 621 11.65 18.05 -3.46
C PHE A 621 11.79 17.93 -1.93
N ARG A 622 12.19 16.76 -1.39
CA ARG A 622 12.54 16.63 0.04
C ARG A 622 13.88 17.29 0.35
N GLU A 623 14.91 17.07 -0.47
CA GLU A 623 16.24 17.69 -0.32
C GLU A 623 16.17 19.23 -0.41
N MET A 624 15.27 19.78 -1.23
CA MET A 624 15.02 21.23 -1.31
C MET A 624 14.25 21.80 -0.10
N LEU A 625 13.58 20.98 0.72
CA LEU A 625 12.80 21.42 1.88
C LEU A 625 13.42 21.04 3.24
N PHE A 626 14.25 20.00 3.28
CA PHE A 626 14.81 19.42 4.50
C PHE A 626 16.26 18.99 4.26
N SER A 627 17.19 19.50 5.08
CA SER A 627 18.63 19.22 4.96
C SER A 627 19.04 17.80 5.35
N ASP A 628 18.22 17.09 6.13
CA ASP A 628 18.62 15.89 6.87
C ASP A 628 17.58 14.76 6.73
N PHE A 629 17.46 14.16 5.54
CA PHE A 629 16.60 12.98 5.34
C PHE A 629 17.22 11.91 4.44
N SER A 630 17.25 10.67 4.93
CA SER A 630 17.65 9.48 4.18
C SER A 630 16.73 8.29 4.51
N GLU A 631 15.72 8.05 3.69
CA GLU A 631 14.84 6.87 3.84
C GLU A 631 14.17 6.49 2.50
N ASP A 632 13.61 5.28 2.45
CA ASP A 632 12.96 4.63 1.29
C ASP A 632 13.85 4.29 0.06
N TYR A 633 15.08 4.83 -0.06
CA TYR A 633 16.01 4.49 -1.15
C TYR A 633 17.15 3.54 -0.73
N ILE A 634 17.49 2.57 -1.60
CA ILE A 634 18.73 1.80 -1.49
C ILE A 634 19.83 2.62 -2.19
N ASP A 635 20.32 3.68 -1.54
CA ASP A 635 21.58 4.30 -1.99
C ASP A 635 22.74 3.36 -1.65
N ILE A 636 23.73 3.33 -2.55
CA ILE A 636 24.80 2.33 -2.56
C ILE A 636 26.13 3.07 -2.69
N PRO A 637 26.77 3.38 -1.54
CA PRO A 637 28.04 4.09 -1.53
C PRO A 637 29.11 3.45 -2.43
N HIS A 638 29.89 4.31 -3.08
CA HIS A 638 31.04 3.96 -3.91
C HIS A 638 30.70 3.06 -5.11
N TYR A 639 29.64 3.38 -5.85
CA TYR A 639 29.35 2.76 -7.15
C TYR A 639 28.83 3.80 -8.16
N ASN A 640 29.15 3.60 -9.45
CA ASN A 640 28.52 4.37 -10.52
C ASN A 640 27.09 3.86 -10.70
N VAL A 641 26.13 4.51 -10.03
CA VAL A 641 24.71 4.20 -10.13
C VAL A 641 24.10 4.92 -11.34
N TYR A 642 23.17 4.25 -12.03
CA TYR A 642 22.40 4.84 -13.11
C TYR A 642 20.90 4.50 -12.97
N HIS A 643 20.03 5.40 -13.44
CA HIS A 643 18.58 5.29 -13.33
C HIS A 643 17.91 5.37 -14.72
N PRO A 644 17.81 4.26 -15.49
CA PRO A 644 17.23 4.30 -16.85
C PRO A 644 15.78 4.81 -16.89
N LEU A 645 15.04 4.66 -15.79
CA LEU A 645 13.62 4.96 -15.71
C LEU A 645 13.32 6.36 -15.15
N GLN A 646 14.34 7.20 -14.95
CA GLN A 646 14.24 8.50 -14.28
C GLN A 646 13.31 9.52 -14.94
N ASP A 647 13.03 9.37 -16.24
CA ASP A 647 12.11 10.22 -16.98
C ASP A 647 10.67 9.67 -17.02
N PHE A 648 10.43 8.43 -16.56
CA PHE A 648 9.18 7.71 -16.81
C PHE A 648 8.31 7.50 -15.56
N TYR A 649 7.00 7.51 -15.79
CA TYR A 649 5.96 7.04 -14.87
C TYR A 649 5.62 5.57 -15.12
N ARG A 650 4.95 4.93 -14.14
CA ARG A 650 4.61 3.50 -14.19
C ARG A 650 3.72 3.16 -15.39
N GLU A 651 2.75 4.01 -15.70
CA GLU A 651 1.78 3.86 -16.81
C GLU A 651 2.45 3.92 -18.19
N GLU A 652 3.46 4.77 -18.34
CA GLU A 652 4.25 4.92 -19.58
C GLU A 652 5.13 3.68 -19.81
N LEU A 653 5.64 3.09 -18.72
CA LEU A 653 6.35 1.81 -18.75
C LEU A 653 5.41 0.62 -18.98
N GLN A 654 4.12 0.71 -18.63
CA GLN A 654 3.11 -0.28 -19.03
C GLN A 654 2.90 -0.27 -20.55
N GLU A 655 2.88 0.91 -21.16
CA GLU A 655 2.78 1.06 -22.62
C GLU A 655 4.05 0.57 -23.34
N LEU A 656 5.25 0.94 -22.86
CA LEU A 656 6.50 0.36 -23.38
C LEU A 656 6.57 -1.17 -23.19
N ALA A 657 6.05 -1.71 -22.08
CA ALA A 657 6.01 -3.15 -21.88
C ALA A 657 5.09 -3.87 -22.89
N ARG A 658 3.93 -3.28 -23.21
CA ARG A 658 3.05 -3.77 -24.29
C ARG A 658 3.73 -3.69 -25.65
N LYS A 659 4.41 -2.57 -25.95
CA LYS A 659 5.23 -2.37 -27.16
C LYS A 659 6.35 -3.41 -27.29
N TYR A 660 6.86 -3.91 -26.17
CA TYR A 660 7.88 -4.98 -26.12
C TYR A 660 7.28 -6.41 -26.10
N GLY A 661 5.95 -6.55 -26.16
CA GLY A 661 5.24 -7.83 -26.22
C GLY A 661 5.05 -8.54 -24.87
N PHE A 662 5.32 -7.88 -23.74
CA PHE A 662 5.09 -8.47 -22.41
C PHE A 662 3.58 -8.67 -22.16
N PRO A 663 3.17 -9.75 -21.48
CA PRO A 663 1.77 -10.10 -21.31
C PRO A 663 1.12 -9.27 -20.20
N GLU A 664 -0.19 -9.02 -20.31
CA GLU A 664 -0.95 -8.14 -19.42
C GLU A 664 -0.84 -8.50 -17.92
N HIS A 665 -0.58 -9.76 -17.57
CA HIS A 665 -0.38 -10.16 -16.17
C HIS A 665 0.93 -9.63 -15.54
N ILE A 666 1.92 -9.23 -16.36
CA ILE A 666 3.12 -8.50 -15.92
C ILE A 666 2.88 -7.00 -15.97
N VAL A 667 2.30 -6.53 -17.08
CA VAL A 667 1.99 -5.12 -17.30
C VAL A 667 1.14 -4.57 -16.15
N ASN A 668 0.11 -5.30 -15.75
CA ASN A 668 -0.80 -4.90 -14.66
C ASN A 668 -0.41 -5.49 -13.29
N ARG A 669 0.76 -6.15 -13.16
CA ARG A 669 1.25 -6.73 -11.90
C ARG A 669 1.31 -5.66 -10.81
N TYR A 670 0.62 -5.89 -9.69
CA TYR A 670 0.67 -4.99 -8.55
C TYR A 670 2.10 -4.79 -8.09
N SER A 671 2.43 -3.54 -7.73
CA SER A 671 3.68 -3.24 -7.03
C SER A 671 3.79 -4.11 -5.77
N PHE A 672 5.01 -4.53 -5.46
CA PHE A 672 5.35 -5.35 -4.30
C PHE A 672 6.43 -4.62 -3.52
N PRO A 673 6.34 -4.51 -2.18
CA PRO A 673 7.32 -3.77 -1.40
C PRO A 673 8.73 -4.37 -1.56
N SER A 674 9.76 -3.52 -1.45
CA SER A 674 11.17 -3.94 -1.54
C SER A 674 11.57 -4.92 -0.42
N ALA A 675 10.94 -4.82 0.74
CA ALA A 675 11.05 -5.76 1.85
C ALA A 675 10.16 -7.02 1.70
N GLY A 676 9.37 -7.11 0.63
CA GLY A 676 8.49 -8.23 0.34
C GLY A 676 7.52 -8.54 1.48
N LEU A 677 7.43 -9.82 1.85
CA LEU A 677 6.54 -10.28 2.91
C LEU A 677 6.98 -9.87 4.33
N ALA A 678 8.18 -9.30 4.53
CA ALA A 678 8.60 -8.80 5.85
C ALA A 678 7.70 -7.65 6.34
N THR A 679 7.33 -6.74 5.44
CA THR A 679 6.39 -5.62 5.67
C THR A 679 4.92 -6.04 5.47
N ARG A 680 4.63 -7.33 5.64
CA ARG A 680 3.27 -7.91 5.67
C ARG A 680 3.07 -8.92 6.79
N ILE A 681 4.07 -9.10 7.67
CA ILE A 681 4.00 -9.95 8.87
C ILE A 681 4.14 -9.00 10.06
N ILE A 682 3.04 -8.79 10.77
CA ILE A 682 3.07 -7.99 12.00
C ILE A 682 3.83 -8.80 13.06
N CYS A 683 5.02 -8.31 13.41
CA CYS A 683 5.94 -8.92 14.36
C CYS A 683 5.81 -8.20 15.71
N THR A 684 5.92 -8.94 16.81
CA THR A 684 5.82 -8.36 18.15
C THR A 684 6.50 -9.21 19.22
N GLU A 685 6.98 -8.53 20.25
CA GLU A 685 7.52 -9.12 21.48
C GLU A 685 6.44 -9.36 22.55
N GLY A 686 5.23 -8.78 22.38
CA GLY A 686 4.08 -8.93 23.29
C GLY A 686 2.82 -8.16 22.84
N PRO A 687 1.75 -8.13 23.65
CA PRO A 687 0.64 -7.21 23.43
C PRO A 687 1.08 -5.76 23.70
N TYR A 688 0.65 -4.82 22.86
CA TYR A 688 0.74 -3.39 23.14
C TYR A 688 -0.54 -2.93 23.85
N LEU A 689 -0.38 -2.60 25.12
CA LEU A 689 -1.41 -2.05 26.00
C LEU A 689 -0.84 -0.73 26.55
N ASP A 690 -1.41 0.40 26.17
CA ASP A 690 -1.10 1.71 26.76
C ASP A 690 -2.21 2.11 27.76
N CYS A 691 -2.02 3.20 28.50
CA CYS A 691 -2.99 3.60 29.54
C CYS A 691 -4.35 4.09 29.01
N ASP A 692 -4.54 4.15 27.68
CA ASP A 692 -5.79 4.46 27.01
C ASP A 692 -6.55 3.21 26.50
N PHE A 693 -5.99 2.00 26.63
CA PHE A 693 -6.51 0.79 25.98
C PHE A 693 -7.94 0.43 26.40
N GLU A 694 -8.20 0.29 27.70
CA GLU A 694 -9.52 -0.05 28.24
C GLU A 694 -10.55 1.04 27.94
N LEU A 695 -10.15 2.32 28.01
CA LEU A 695 -11.01 3.46 27.72
C LEU A 695 -11.39 3.53 26.24
N ILE A 696 -10.47 3.22 25.33
CA ILE A 696 -10.76 3.11 23.89
C ILE A 696 -11.71 1.93 23.62
N GLN A 697 -11.51 0.78 24.28
CA GLN A 697 -12.41 -0.36 24.15
C GLN A 697 -13.82 -0.04 24.67
N GLU A 698 -13.95 0.67 25.79
CA GLU A 698 -15.24 1.14 26.30
C GLU A 698 -15.91 2.12 25.31
N ARG A 699 -15.20 3.16 24.86
CA ARG A 699 -15.69 4.12 23.85
C ARG A 699 -16.12 3.43 22.54
N LEU A 700 -15.42 2.39 22.12
CA LEU A 700 -15.79 1.57 20.95
C LEU A 700 -17.10 0.79 21.16
N CYS A 701 -17.32 0.21 22.34
CA CYS A 701 -18.59 -0.44 22.68
C CYS A 701 -19.75 0.56 22.67
N TRP A 702 -19.59 1.71 23.34
CA TRP A 702 -20.59 2.80 23.34
C TRP A 702 -20.94 3.26 21.93
N LEU A 703 -19.95 3.40 21.05
CA LEU A 703 -20.17 3.80 19.66
C LEU A 703 -20.92 2.74 18.83
N CYS A 704 -20.73 1.44 19.11
CA CYS A 704 -21.43 0.34 18.43
C CYS A 704 -22.89 0.14 18.89
N ASP A 705 -23.20 0.50 20.14
CA ASP A 705 -24.56 0.47 20.71
C ASP A 705 -25.28 1.83 20.66
N MET A 706 -24.64 2.89 20.13
CA MET A 706 -25.17 4.27 20.08
C MET A 706 -26.58 4.37 19.45
N TRP A 707 -26.93 3.48 18.52
CA TRP A 707 -28.26 3.42 17.89
C TRP A 707 -29.38 2.99 18.85
N ARG A 708 -29.06 2.30 19.95
CA ARG A 708 -30.01 1.84 20.97
C ARG A 708 -30.35 2.90 22.01
N VAL A 709 -29.43 3.86 22.22
CA VAL A 709 -29.60 4.93 23.21
C VAL A 709 -30.62 5.96 22.70
N PRO A 710 -31.62 6.41 23.49
CA PRO A 710 -32.47 7.55 23.12
C PRO A 710 -31.65 8.85 23.06
N VAL A 711 -31.95 9.74 22.12
CA VAL A 711 -31.19 11.01 21.93
C VAL A 711 -31.23 11.89 23.19
N GLU A 712 -32.36 11.89 23.91
CA GLU A 712 -32.53 12.57 25.20
C GLU A 712 -31.45 12.13 26.22
N ASN A 713 -31.20 10.82 26.31
CA ASN A 713 -30.24 10.22 27.25
C ASN A 713 -28.78 10.33 26.78
N MET A 714 -28.51 10.83 25.56
CA MET A 714 -27.13 11.04 25.08
C MET A 714 -26.50 12.28 25.71
N GLN A 715 -27.31 13.27 26.10
CA GLN A 715 -26.86 14.52 26.71
C GLN A 715 -26.37 14.32 28.16
N ASP A 716 -26.81 13.24 28.82
CA ASP A 716 -26.34 12.85 30.16
C ASP A 716 -24.96 12.14 30.15
N ASN A 717 -24.40 11.83 28.97
CA ASN A 717 -23.09 11.18 28.84
C ASN A 717 -22.10 12.11 28.09
N PRO A 718 -21.10 12.69 28.77
CA PRO A 718 -20.18 13.65 28.15
C PRO A 718 -19.28 13.05 27.06
N GLU A 719 -19.03 11.73 27.05
CA GLU A 719 -18.27 11.08 25.97
C GLU A 719 -19.11 10.91 24.70
N LEU A 720 -20.42 10.68 24.84
CA LEU A 720 -21.36 10.71 23.72
C LEU A 720 -21.58 12.15 23.23
N GLU A 721 -21.64 13.14 24.12
CA GLU A 721 -21.72 14.55 23.74
C GLU A 721 -20.46 15.01 22.96
N GLU A 722 -19.25 14.69 23.46
CA GLU A 722 -17.98 14.90 22.73
C GLU A 722 -18.01 14.21 21.36
N THR A 723 -18.50 12.97 21.29
CA THR A 723 -18.62 12.21 20.04
C THR A 723 -19.56 12.87 19.04
N ILE A 724 -20.75 13.29 19.48
CA ILE A 724 -21.78 13.93 18.63
C ILE A 724 -21.28 15.28 18.11
N ASN A 725 -20.61 16.08 18.95
CA ASN A 725 -20.06 17.38 18.57
C ASN A 725 -18.93 17.30 17.51
N ASN A 726 -18.32 16.12 17.32
CA ASN A 726 -17.32 15.87 16.27
C ASN A 726 -17.92 15.35 14.95
N LEU A 727 -19.24 15.15 14.87
CA LEU A 727 -19.95 14.63 13.69
C LEU A 727 -20.78 15.73 13.00
N SER A 728 -21.00 15.59 11.69
CA SER A 728 -22.04 16.36 11.00
C SER A 728 -23.43 15.78 11.30
N THR A 729 -24.48 16.58 11.08
CA THR A 729 -25.88 16.14 11.23
C THR A 729 -26.20 14.93 10.36
N ASP A 730 -25.64 14.89 9.14
CA ASP A 730 -25.82 13.78 8.19
C ASP A 730 -25.03 12.53 8.61
N GLU A 731 -23.79 12.70 9.10
CA GLU A 731 -23.00 11.58 9.63
C GLU A 731 -23.69 10.94 10.84
N PHE A 732 -24.15 11.75 11.80
CA PHE A 732 -24.88 11.27 12.98
C PHE A 732 -26.18 10.58 12.57
N SER A 733 -26.94 11.18 11.65
CA SER A 733 -28.18 10.61 11.13
C SER A 733 -27.94 9.28 10.39
N PHE A 734 -26.83 9.14 9.67
CA PHE A 734 -26.44 7.87 9.04
C PHE A 734 -26.06 6.79 10.07
N LEU A 735 -25.28 7.13 11.11
CA LEU A 735 -24.99 6.18 12.22
C LEU A 735 -26.29 5.69 12.89
N ARG A 736 -27.27 6.59 13.04
CA ARG A 736 -28.60 6.28 13.59
C ARG A 736 -29.48 5.37 12.71
N THR A 737 -29.04 5.00 11.51
CA THR A 737 -29.73 4.00 10.66
C THR A 737 -29.39 2.55 11.00
N GLN A 738 -28.41 2.29 11.88
CA GLN A 738 -28.08 0.94 12.33
C GLN A 738 -29.27 0.27 13.02
N ASP A 739 -29.68 -0.90 12.51
CA ASP A 739 -30.75 -1.76 13.04
C ASP A 739 -30.25 -3.14 13.50
N PHE A 740 -28.94 -3.40 13.33
CA PHE A 740 -28.28 -4.68 13.58
C PHE A 740 -27.23 -4.58 14.71
N GLU A 741 -26.88 -5.72 15.31
CA GLU A 741 -25.85 -5.77 16.34
C GLU A 741 -24.43 -5.75 15.77
N LEU A 742 -23.57 -4.88 16.31
CA LEU A 742 -22.16 -4.78 15.95
C LEU A 742 -21.29 -5.01 17.19
N GLU A 743 -20.21 -5.77 17.04
CA GLU A 743 -19.23 -6.07 18.09
C GLU A 743 -17.87 -5.48 17.68
N ALA A 744 -17.17 -4.81 18.60
CA ALA A 744 -15.86 -4.21 18.36
C ALA A 744 -14.82 -4.71 19.37
N SER A 745 -13.66 -5.14 18.85
CA SER A 745 -12.50 -5.57 19.64
C SER A 745 -11.27 -4.74 19.28
N LEU A 746 -10.72 -4.03 20.25
CA LEU A 746 -9.45 -3.32 20.13
C LEU A 746 -8.32 -4.35 20.17
N VAL A 747 -7.51 -4.41 19.11
CA VAL A 747 -6.43 -5.39 19.00
C VAL A 747 -5.16 -4.77 19.60
N PRO A 748 -4.47 -5.42 20.57
CA PRO A 748 -3.32 -4.85 21.27
C PRO A 748 -2.04 -4.94 20.43
N MET A 749 -2.03 -4.28 19.27
CA MET A 749 -0.89 -4.18 18.37
C MET A 749 -0.77 -2.77 17.79
N LYS A 750 0.45 -2.41 17.38
CA LYS A 750 0.67 -1.24 16.53
C LYS A 750 0.72 -1.65 15.06
N VAL A 751 0.13 -0.82 14.21
CA VAL A 751 0.28 -0.88 12.75
C VAL A 751 0.53 0.52 12.21
N ARG A 752 1.10 0.60 11.01
CA ARG A 752 1.44 1.88 10.38
C ARG A 752 0.23 2.74 10.03
N GLY A 753 0.15 3.95 10.55
CA GLY A 753 -0.87 4.94 10.17
C GLY A 753 -0.31 6.35 9.98
N TYR A 754 -1.18 7.27 9.62
CA TYR A 754 -0.91 8.71 9.51
C TYR A 754 -1.98 9.51 10.25
N ASN A 755 -1.57 10.60 10.90
CA ASN A 755 -2.48 11.64 11.36
C ASN A 755 -2.03 12.98 10.75
N GLY A 756 -2.86 13.57 9.89
CA GLY A 756 -2.46 14.67 9.02
C GLY A 756 -1.23 14.29 8.18
N ALA A 757 -0.14 15.04 8.35
CA ALA A 757 1.14 14.79 7.66
C ALA A 757 2.09 13.83 8.41
N ALA A 758 1.82 13.49 9.68
CA ALA A 758 2.76 12.74 10.52
C ALA A 758 2.52 11.22 10.48
N LYS A 759 3.60 10.42 10.37
CA LYS A 759 3.57 8.97 10.65
C LYS A 759 3.12 8.76 12.12
N LYS A 760 2.14 7.89 12.38
CA LYS A 760 1.72 7.44 13.74
C LYS A 760 1.43 5.94 13.70
N ASP A 761 2.26 5.14 14.36
CA ASP A 761 2.00 3.71 14.53
C ASP A 761 1.05 3.51 15.74
N SER A 762 -0.14 2.96 15.51
CA SER A 762 -1.29 3.01 16.44
C SER A 762 -2.18 1.77 16.36
N TYR A 763 -3.26 1.71 17.15
CA TYR A 763 -4.13 0.54 17.28
C TYR A 763 -4.94 0.19 16.00
N VAL A 764 -5.40 -1.07 15.99
CA VAL A 764 -6.38 -1.65 15.06
C VAL A 764 -7.66 -1.99 15.84
N VAL A 765 -8.84 -1.73 15.29
CA VAL A 765 -10.10 -2.33 15.76
C VAL A 765 -10.62 -3.37 14.78
N ALA A 766 -11.05 -4.53 15.30
CA ALA A 766 -11.76 -5.56 14.57
C ALA A 766 -13.26 -5.48 14.88
N LEU A 767 -14.08 -5.29 13.84
CA LEU A 767 -15.54 -5.28 13.88
C LEU A 767 -16.11 -6.64 13.46
N SER A 768 -17.24 -7.05 14.02
CA SER A 768 -17.96 -8.24 13.57
C SER A 768 -19.46 -8.19 13.86
N THR A 769 -20.26 -8.92 13.09
CA THR A 769 -21.71 -9.03 13.28
C THR A 769 -22.18 -10.45 12.96
N ASN A 770 -23.37 -10.81 13.45
CA ASN A 770 -24.10 -12.00 13.01
C ASN A 770 -25.13 -11.69 11.90
N GLN A 771 -25.20 -10.44 11.43
CA GLN A 771 -26.11 -10.01 10.37
C GLN A 771 -25.68 -10.56 9.00
N GLU A 772 -26.63 -11.19 8.29
CA GLU A 772 -26.46 -11.68 6.92
C GLU A 772 -27.62 -11.19 6.03
N PRO A 773 -27.36 -10.57 4.86
CA PRO A 773 -26.04 -10.17 4.33
C PRO A 773 -25.39 -9.09 5.19
N VAL A 774 -24.06 -8.97 5.10
CA VAL A 774 -23.31 -7.97 5.88
C VAL A 774 -23.59 -6.57 5.31
N PRO A 775 -23.91 -5.56 6.14
CA PRO A 775 -24.23 -4.21 5.68
C PRO A 775 -22.96 -3.43 5.31
N TRP A 776 -22.37 -3.76 4.16
CA TRP A 776 -21.04 -3.27 3.74
C TRP A 776 -20.95 -1.75 3.57
N GLU A 777 -22.02 -1.08 3.15
CA GLU A 777 -22.08 0.39 3.09
C GLU A 777 -21.92 1.00 4.49
N PHE A 778 -22.63 0.48 5.48
CA PHE A 778 -22.47 0.91 6.87
C PHE A 778 -21.06 0.59 7.40
N MET A 779 -20.56 -0.63 7.17
CA MET A 779 -19.19 -1.01 7.59
C MET A 779 -18.13 -0.07 7.01
N ALA A 780 -18.23 0.29 5.72
CA ALA A 780 -17.28 1.16 5.04
C ALA A 780 -17.44 2.65 5.39
N PHE A 781 -18.64 3.08 5.81
CA PHE A 781 -18.85 4.39 6.40
C PHE A 781 -18.28 4.46 7.83
N PHE A 782 -18.62 3.50 8.68
CA PHE A 782 -18.19 3.41 10.08
C PHE A 782 -16.66 3.30 10.20
N ALA A 783 -16.00 2.64 9.24
CA ALA A 783 -14.54 2.59 9.12
C ALA A 783 -13.85 3.96 8.88
N LYS A 784 -14.58 4.97 8.40
CA LYS A 784 -14.11 6.38 8.33
C LYS A 784 -14.39 7.14 9.63
N ILE A 785 -15.50 6.82 10.28
CA ILE A 785 -15.98 7.52 11.48
C ILE A 785 -15.20 7.15 12.74
N ILE A 786 -14.89 5.87 12.97
CA ILE A 786 -14.15 5.45 14.17
C ILE A 786 -12.83 6.22 14.33
N PRO A 787 -11.95 6.36 13.31
CA PRO A 787 -10.70 7.11 13.48
C PRO A 787 -10.88 8.63 13.56
N LYS A 788 -12.03 9.17 13.11
CA LYS A 788 -12.39 10.58 13.26
C LYS A 788 -12.72 10.92 14.72
N ILE A 789 -13.46 10.04 15.39
CA ILE A 789 -13.83 10.17 16.81
C ILE A 789 -12.66 9.75 17.72
N ILE A 790 -11.91 8.71 17.34
CA ILE A 790 -10.83 8.11 18.14
C ILE A 790 -9.50 8.13 17.36
N PRO A 791 -8.73 9.23 17.37
CA PRO A 791 -7.45 9.35 16.65
C PRO A 791 -6.30 8.44 17.16
N SER A 792 -6.55 7.59 18.16
CA SER A 792 -5.65 6.49 18.56
C SER A 792 -5.86 5.21 17.74
N ILE A 793 -6.90 5.12 16.92
CA ILE A 793 -7.15 4.01 15.99
C ILE A 793 -6.70 4.41 14.59
N THR A 794 -5.93 3.54 13.92
CA THR A 794 -5.44 3.77 12.54
C THR A 794 -5.84 2.69 11.54
N ARG A 795 -6.56 1.66 11.98
CA ARG A 795 -7.26 0.69 11.12
C ARG A 795 -8.59 0.26 11.70
N VAL A 796 -9.56 0.09 10.81
CA VAL A 796 -10.84 -0.57 11.08
C VAL A 796 -10.96 -1.75 10.12
N VAL A 797 -11.10 -2.96 10.65
CA VAL A 797 -11.22 -4.18 9.85
C VAL A 797 -12.46 -4.97 10.22
N TYR A 798 -13.09 -5.64 9.25
CA TYR A 798 -14.19 -6.56 9.49
C TYR A 798 -13.69 -8.00 9.64
N ALA A 799 -14.14 -8.75 10.65
CA ALA A 799 -13.74 -10.12 10.94
C ALA A 799 -14.79 -11.14 10.46
N PHE A 800 -14.45 -11.97 9.47
CA PHE A 800 -15.39 -12.91 8.86
C PHE A 800 -15.80 -14.06 9.80
N GLY A 801 -17.10 -14.39 9.79
CA GLY A 801 -17.75 -15.40 10.62
C GLY A 801 -18.67 -14.76 11.68
N LYS A 802 -19.11 -15.55 12.66
CA LYS A 802 -19.89 -15.06 13.81
C LYS A 802 -19.19 -13.91 14.55
N LYS A 803 -19.92 -13.16 15.38
CA LYS A 803 -19.33 -12.21 16.35
C LYS A 803 -18.07 -12.77 17.05
N ILE A 804 -17.06 -11.93 17.22
CA ILE A 804 -15.85 -12.22 18.02
C ILE A 804 -16.12 -11.99 19.52
N SER A 805 -15.21 -12.43 20.38
CA SER A 805 -15.13 -11.88 21.74
C SER A 805 -14.53 -10.47 21.68
N PRO A 806 -15.05 -9.48 22.45
CA PRO A 806 -14.46 -8.14 22.48
C PRO A 806 -13.02 -8.14 23.03
N ASN A 807 -12.71 -9.02 23.99
CA ASN A 807 -11.42 -9.05 24.68
C ASN A 807 -10.40 -9.92 23.94
N VAL A 808 -9.21 -9.36 23.70
CA VAL A 808 -8.05 -10.00 23.07
C VAL A 808 -6.79 -9.54 23.80
N ASP A 809 -6.43 -10.25 24.87
CA ASP A 809 -5.49 -9.74 25.87
C ASP A 809 -4.01 -10.11 25.58
N ASP A 810 -3.78 -11.15 24.75
CA ASP A 810 -2.46 -11.64 24.35
C ASP A 810 -2.35 -11.99 22.86
N LEU A 811 -1.15 -11.78 22.32
CA LEU A 811 -0.79 -12.06 20.93
C LEU A 811 0.10 -13.31 20.81
N THR A 812 0.06 -13.94 19.63
CA THR A 812 0.97 -15.04 19.29
C THR A 812 2.36 -14.48 19.00
N GLU A 813 3.40 -15.05 19.62
CA GLU A 813 4.80 -14.66 19.37
C GLU A 813 5.09 -14.63 17.87
N SER A 814 5.53 -13.47 17.37
CA SER A 814 5.63 -13.22 15.92
C SER A 814 6.96 -12.61 15.51
N CYS A 815 7.64 -13.33 14.63
CA CYS A 815 8.94 -12.98 14.09
C CYS A 815 9.03 -13.31 12.59
N ILE A 816 9.92 -12.63 11.87
CA ILE A 816 10.26 -12.99 10.49
C ILE A 816 11.06 -14.28 10.51
N SER A 817 10.52 -15.32 9.87
CA SER A 817 11.13 -16.65 9.82
C SER A 817 10.70 -17.38 8.54
N ARG A 818 11.44 -18.43 8.15
CA ARG A 818 11.08 -19.26 6.99
C ARG A 818 9.69 -19.91 7.13
N MET A 819 9.15 -20.06 8.34
CA MET A 819 7.81 -20.62 8.57
C MET A 819 6.71 -19.56 8.49
N THR A 820 6.89 -18.40 9.13
CA THR A 820 5.91 -17.29 9.07
C THR A 820 5.81 -16.71 7.66
N VAL A 821 6.94 -16.53 6.98
CA VAL A 821 6.97 -16.08 5.58
C VAL A 821 6.32 -17.10 4.65
N ARG A 822 6.59 -18.40 4.80
CA ARG A 822 5.90 -19.42 3.98
C ARG A 822 4.40 -19.53 4.25
N LYS A 823 3.96 -19.37 5.50
CA LYS A 823 2.52 -19.31 5.83
C LYS A 823 1.85 -18.15 5.10
N LEU A 824 2.45 -16.97 5.13
CA LEU A 824 1.91 -15.81 4.42
C LEU A 824 1.99 -15.94 2.90
N ALA A 825 3.11 -16.42 2.34
CA ALA A 825 3.26 -16.64 0.90
C ALA A 825 2.19 -17.59 0.35
N TYR A 826 1.79 -18.60 1.13
CA TYR A 826 0.69 -19.49 0.77
C TYR A 826 -0.68 -18.81 0.87
N ALA A 827 -0.95 -18.04 1.94
CA ALA A 827 -2.18 -17.24 2.06
C ALA A 827 -2.33 -16.20 0.93
N ASP A 828 -1.24 -15.53 0.55
CA ASP A 828 -1.17 -14.57 -0.56
C ASP A 828 -1.48 -15.28 -1.90
N LYS A 829 -0.85 -16.42 -2.19
CA LYS A 829 -1.15 -17.21 -3.41
C LYS A 829 -2.62 -17.68 -3.42
N VAL A 830 -3.17 -18.15 -2.31
CA VAL A 830 -4.59 -18.58 -2.21
C VAL A 830 -5.55 -17.42 -2.48
N ALA A 831 -5.37 -16.26 -1.82
CA ALA A 831 -6.24 -15.11 -2.01
C ALA A 831 -6.13 -14.52 -3.43
N ASN A 832 -4.91 -14.37 -3.97
CA ASN A 832 -4.70 -13.85 -5.33
C ASN A 832 -5.18 -14.83 -6.42
N SER A 833 -5.18 -16.15 -6.17
CA SER A 833 -5.77 -17.13 -7.09
C SER A 833 -7.29 -16.95 -7.18
N VAL A 834 -7.96 -16.77 -6.04
CA VAL A 834 -9.41 -16.52 -5.99
C VAL A 834 -9.76 -15.16 -6.62
N LEU A 835 -8.95 -14.12 -6.41
CA LEU A 835 -9.09 -12.82 -7.09
C LEU A 835 -8.96 -12.92 -8.62
N ALA A 836 -8.12 -13.85 -9.11
CA ALA A 836 -7.97 -14.16 -10.52
C ALA A 836 -9.06 -15.10 -11.08
N GLY A 837 -9.99 -15.58 -10.25
CA GLY A 837 -11.08 -16.48 -10.64
C GLY A 837 -10.79 -17.98 -10.53
N TYR A 838 -9.76 -18.39 -9.79
CA TYR A 838 -9.31 -19.79 -9.67
C TYR A 838 -9.40 -20.32 -8.24
N LEU A 839 -9.54 -21.65 -8.09
CA LEU A 839 -9.56 -22.30 -6.77
C LEU A 839 -8.16 -22.75 -6.31
N TYR A 840 -7.45 -23.47 -7.17
CA TYR A 840 -6.17 -24.14 -6.93
C TYR A 840 -5.59 -24.58 -8.29
N ASP A 841 -4.26 -24.55 -8.48
CA ASP A 841 -3.52 -24.96 -9.70
C ASP A 841 -4.29 -24.73 -11.01
N ASP A 842 -4.62 -23.47 -11.28
CA ASP A 842 -5.31 -22.96 -12.47
C ASP A 842 -6.69 -23.58 -12.79
N VAL A 843 -7.31 -24.29 -11.83
CA VAL A 843 -8.71 -24.75 -11.92
C VAL A 843 -9.67 -23.56 -11.75
N PRO A 844 -10.49 -23.21 -12.76
CA PRO A 844 -11.43 -22.09 -12.66
C PRO A 844 -12.50 -22.31 -11.60
N ALA A 845 -12.83 -21.27 -10.85
CA ALA A 845 -13.87 -21.28 -9.83
C ALA A 845 -15.24 -20.95 -10.44
N PRO A 846 -16.23 -21.87 -10.41
CA PRO A 846 -17.55 -21.61 -10.97
C PRO A 846 -18.21 -20.37 -10.34
N GLY A 847 -18.63 -19.42 -11.18
CA GLY A 847 -19.29 -18.18 -10.77
C GLY A 847 -18.34 -17.02 -10.40
N LEU A 848 -17.03 -17.25 -10.24
CA LEU A 848 -16.06 -16.16 -10.10
C LEU A 848 -15.59 -15.66 -11.48
N LYS A 849 -15.03 -14.45 -11.48
CA LYS A 849 -14.36 -13.83 -12.62
C LYS A 849 -13.01 -13.30 -12.14
N ASP A 850 -12.03 -13.21 -13.03
CA ASP A 850 -10.86 -12.38 -12.77
C ASP A 850 -11.32 -10.95 -12.47
N CYS A 851 -10.87 -10.42 -11.34
CA CYS A 851 -11.17 -9.06 -10.89
C CYS A 851 -9.87 -8.30 -10.54
N ARG A 852 -8.72 -8.76 -11.04
CA ARG A 852 -7.41 -8.14 -10.73
C ARG A 852 -7.28 -6.73 -11.31
N ASP A 853 -7.95 -6.46 -12.42
CA ASP A 853 -8.10 -5.17 -13.08
C ASP A 853 -8.79 -4.10 -12.22
N LYS A 854 -9.74 -4.53 -11.37
CA LYS A 854 -10.50 -3.64 -10.47
C LYS A 854 -9.70 -3.05 -9.32
N LEU A 855 -8.55 -3.63 -8.98
CA LEU A 855 -7.72 -3.21 -7.84
C LEU A 855 -6.41 -2.60 -8.33
N LYS A 856 -5.90 -1.59 -7.59
CA LYS A 856 -4.54 -1.08 -7.75
C LYS A 856 -3.54 -1.91 -6.94
N ALA A 857 -3.98 -2.47 -5.81
CA ALA A 857 -3.20 -3.37 -4.99
C ALA A 857 -4.09 -4.34 -4.20
N MET A 858 -3.51 -5.48 -3.82
CA MET A 858 -4.09 -6.46 -2.89
C MET A 858 -2.99 -7.00 -1.95
N PRO A 859 -2.59 -6.26 -0.91
CA PRO A 859 -1.83 -6.85 0.18
C PRO A 859 -2.63 -7.93 0.92
N VAL A 860 -1.92 -8.97 1.32
CA VAL A 860 -2.38 -10.01 2.24
C VAL A 860 -1.42 -9.99 3.40
N LEU A 861 -1.94 -9.98 4.62
CA LEU A 861 -1.20 -9.66 5.84
C LEU A 861 -1.34 -10.78 6.86
N LEU A 862 -0.25 -11.15 7.53
CA LEU A 862 -0.26 -12.13 8.61
C LEU A 862 -0.24 -11.42 9.97
N LEU A 863 -1.31 -11.60 10.75
CA LEU A 863 -1.52 -10.96 12.04
C LEU A 863 -1.40 -11.97 13.20
N PRO A 864 -0.71 -11.62 14.29
CA PRO A 864 -0.50 -12.49 15.46
C PRO A 864 -1.72 -12.67 16.38
N VAL A 865 -2.94 -12.62 15.84
CA VAL A 865 -4.20 -12.60 16.63
C VAL A 865 -4.91 -13.94 16.61
N HIS A 866 -5.30 -14.41 17.80
CA HIS A 866 -6.10 -15.61 18.02
C HIS A 866 -7.42 -15.24 18.71
N PHE A 867 -8.45 -14.97 17.91
CA PHE A 867 -9.82 -14.69 18.39
C PHE A 867 -10.51 -15.99 18.86
N ASP A 868 -11.71 -15.85 19.43
CA ASP A 868 -12.65 -16.94 19.75
C ASP A 868 -12.12 -18.01 20.72
N ARG A 869 -11.11 -17.67 21.54
CA ARG A 869 -10.59 -18.59 22.55
C ARG A 869 -11.56 -18.68 23.73
N PRO A 870 -11.80 -19.89 24.29
CA PRO A 870 -12.44 -20.01 25.58
C PRO A 870 -11.52 -19.42 26.66
N GLU A 871 -12.11 -18.70 27.61
CA GLU A 871 -11.37 -17.98 28.65
C GLU A 871 -10.45 -18.89 29.47
N PHE A 872 -9.36 -18.31 29.96
CA PHE A 872 -8.40 -18.90 30.92
C PHE A 872 -7.63 -20.18 30.53
N MET A 873 -7.90 -20.85 29.40
CA MET A 873 -7.36 -22.21 29.17
C MET A 873 -6.20 -22.35 28.17
N PHE A 874 -6.02 -21.45 27.19
CA PHE A 874 -4.98 -21.61 26.15
C PHE A 874 -4.26 -20.31 25.73
N PRO A 875 -2.91 -20.30 25.65
CA PRO A 875 -2.16 -19.16 25.14
C PRO A 875 -2.40 -18.96 23.64
N SER A 876 -2.18 -17.74 23.16
CA SER A 876 -2.23 -17.42 21.72
C SER A 876 -1.26 -18.30 20.91
N ARG A 877 -1.74 -18.85 19.78
CA ARG A 877 -1.03 -19.87 18.96
C ARG A 877 -1.46 -19.87 17.50
N ASN A 878 -2.76 -19.66 17.25
CA ASN A 878 -3.28 -19.45 15.89
C ASN A 878 -3.13 -17.99 15.49
N TRP A 879 -3.23 -17.76 14.19
CA TRP A 879 -2.99 -16.48 13.56
C TRP A 879 -4.26 -16.02 12.84
N SER A 880 -4.29 -14.76 12.42
CA SER A 880 -5.33 -14.23 11.55
C SER A 880 -4.72 -13.68 10.27
N VAL A 881 -5.45 -13.72 9.16
CA VAL A 881 -5.02 -13.12 7.89
C VAL A 881 -5.89 -11.90 7.60
N CYS A 882 -5.31 -10.76 7.28
CA CYS A 882 -6.07 -9.61 6.80
C CYS A 882 -5.91 -9.44 5.28
N LEU A 883 -7.04 -9.22 4.60
CA LEU A 883 -7.14 -8.94 3.17
C LEU A 883 -7.29 -7.43 2.98
N ARG A 884 -6.47 -6.84 2.10
CA ARG A 884 -6.42 -5.39 1.88
C ARG A 884 -6.64 -5.03 0.40
N PRO A 885 -7.85 -5.20 -0.15
CA PRO A 885 -8.14 -4.78 -1.52
C PRO A 885 -8.19 -3.25 -1.61
N VAL A 886 -7.45 -2.66 -2.55
CA VAL A 886 -7.35 -1.21 -2.76
C VAL A 886 -7.76 -0.87 -4.20
N VAL A 887 -8.72 0.05 -4.37
CA VAL A 887 -9.34 0.38 -5.68
C VAL A 887 -8.88 1.73 -6.23
N TYR A 888 -8.56 2.67 -5.33
CA TYR A 888 -8.00 3.96 -5.67
C TYR A 888 -6.78 4.22 -4.79
N SER A 889 -5.71 4.71 -5.40
CA SER A 889 -4.48 5.11 -4.73
C SER A 889 -3.70 6.08 -5.64
N ASP A 890 -3.92 7.37 -5.46
CA ASP A 890 -2.96 8.38 -5.90
C ASP A 890 -1.93 8.64 -4.79
N TYR A 891 -1.08 9.65 -4.95
CA TYR A 891 -0.08 10.00 -3.92
C TYR A 891 -0.67 10.75 -2.71
N ALA A 892 -1.99 11.01 -2.68
CA ALA A 892 -2.66 11.82 -1.68
C ALA A 892 -3.72 11.05 -0.86
N THR A 893 -4.34 10.00 -1.43
CA THR A 893 -5.49 9.28 -0.87
C THR A 893 -5.43 7.78 -1.20
N VAL A 894 -6.10 6.95 -0.40
CA VAL A 894 -6.26 5.50 -0.66
C VAL A 894 -7.69 5.09 -0.30
N LYS A 895 -8.40 4.40 -1.21
CA LYS A 895 -9.74 3.84 -0.97
C LYS A 895 -9.70 2.30 -0.90
N PRO A 896 -10.26 1.66 0.14
CA PRO A 896 -10.49 0.21 0.16
C PRO A 896 -11.53 -0.21 -0.88
N ALA A 897 -11.49 -1.46 -1.33
CA ALA A 897 -12.63 -2.04 -2.06
C ALA A 897 -13.74 -2.40 -1.08
N VAL A 898 -14.93 -1.81 -1.24
CA VAL A 898 -16.11 -2.20 -0.48
C VAL A 898 -16.77 -3.42 -1.18
N PRO A 899 -17.07 -4.51 -0.46
CA PRO A 899 -17.73 -5.67 -1.06
C PRO A 899 -19.10 -5.30 -1.62
N GLY A 900 -19.46 -5.91 -2.76
CA GLY A 900 -20.71 -5.61 -3.47
C GLY A 900 -20.65 -4.35 -4.33
N ILE A 901 -19.92 -3.32 -3.90
CA ILE A 901 -19.78 -2.03 -4.62
C ILE A 901 -18.60 -2.10 -5.60
N ASP A 902 -17.37 -2.13 -5.09
CA ASP A 902 -16.16 -2.06 -5.92
C ASP A 902 -15.75 -3.46 -6.42
N LEU A 903 -15.83 -4.47 -5.55
CA LEU A 903 -15.41 -5.84 -5.80
C LEU A 903 -16.57 -6.81 -5.47
N PRO A 904 -16.88 -7.84 -6.29
CA PRO A 904 -18.01 -8.73 -6.03
C PRO A 904 -17.85 -9.43 -4.67
N GLU A 905 -18.88 -9.34 -3.83
CA GLU A 905 -18.88 -9.87 -2.46
C GLU A 905 -18.52 -11.37 -2.44
N ALA A 906 -19.10 -12.16 -3.35
CA ALA A 906 -18.82 -13.58 -3.49
C ALA A 906 -17.32 -13.90 -3.70
N THR A 907 -16.56 -13.03 -4.36
CA THR A 907 -15.11 -13.19 -4.54
C THR A 907 -14.38 -13.01 -3.21
N ILE A 908 -14.74 -11.99 -2.41
CA ILE A 908 -14.13 -11.73 -1.10
C ILE A 908 -14.52 -12.81 -0.08
N LEU A 909 -15.79 -13.19 -0.02
CA LEU A 909 -16.26 -14.30 0.83
C LEU A 909 -15.52 -15.60 0.48
N LYS A 910 -15.31 -15.88 -0.81
CA LYS A 910 -14.55 -17.06 -1.25
C LYS A 910 -13.06 -16.97 -0.92
N MET A 911 -12.45 -15.78 -0.91
CA MET A 911 -11.08 -15.61 -0.39
C MET A 911 -11.03 -15.95 1.09
N ALA A 912 -11.94 -15.41 1.90
CA ALA A 912 -11.99 -15.64 3.34
C ALA A 912 -12.21 -17.13 3.68
N GLU A 913 -13.16 -17.78 3.00
CA GLU A 913 -13.41 -19.22 3.10
C GLU A 913 -12.17 -20.04 2.73
N ARG A 914 -11.55 -19.77 1.56
CA ARG A 914 -10.38 -20.52 1.07
C ARG A 914 -9.15 -20.32 1.96
N VAL A 915 -8.84 -19.10 2.38
CA VAL A 915 -7.70 -18.83 3.27
C VAL A 915 -7.90 -19.51 4.63
N LYS A 916 -9.08 -19.41 5.24
CA LYS A 916 -9.38 -20.05 6.54
C LYS A 916 -9.38 -21.58 6.47
N SER A 917 -9.83 -22.17 5.37
CA SER A 917 -9.92 -23.64 5.21
C SER A 917 -8.62 -24.30 4.75
N THR A 918 -7.73 -23.59 4.05
CA THR A 918 -6.50 -24.18 3.49
C THR A 918 -5.22 -23.84 4.24
N VAL A 919 -5.10 -22.64 4.81
CA VAL A 919 -3.85 -22.16 5.42
C VAL A 919 -3.76 -22.65 6.87
N PRO A 920 -2.74 -23.46 7.25
CA PRO A 920 -2.68 -24.03 8.59
C PRO A 920 -2.56 -22.98 9.70
N PHE A 921 -3.32 -23.20 10.79
CA PHE A 921 -3.36 -22.36 11.98
C PHE A 921 -3.84 -20.92 11.74
N ILE A 922 -4.76 -20.72 10.77
CA ILE A 922 -5.53 -19.48 10.62
C ILE A 922 -6.89 -19.63 11.33
N ASN A 923 -7.16 -18.76 12.30
CA ASN A 923 -8.38 -18.76 13.12
C ASN A 923 -9.46 -17.82 12.54
N ARG A 924 -9.10 -16.59 12.17
CA ARG A 924 -9.96 -15.63 11.46
C ARG A 924 -9.31 -15.13 10.18
N VAL A 925 -10.16 -14.69 9.25
CA VAL A 925 -9.77 -13.82 8.14
C VAL A 925 -10.48 -12.50 8.34
N LEU A 926 -9.78 -11.39 8.05
CA LEU A 926 -10.24 -10.02 8.22
C LEU A 926 -10.23 -9.28 6.87
N LEU A 927 -10.99 -8.21 6.74
CA LEU A 927 -11.01 -7.29 5.58
C LEU A 927 -10.74 -5.85 6.06
N ASP A 928 -9.73 -5.19 5.52
CA ASP A 928 -9.38 -3.81 5.90
C ASP A 928 -10.16 -2.75 5.10
N LEU A 929 -11.07 -2.07 5.80
CA LEU A 929 -12.00 -1.06 5.29
C LEU A 929 -11.50 0.39 5.54
N THR A 930 -10.24 0.59 5.92
CA THR A 930 -9.70 1.91 6.26
C THR A 930 -9.25 2.68 5.01
N SER A 931 -9.63 3.95 4.87
CA SER A 931 -9.04 4.86 3.86
C SER A 931 -7.71 5.49 4.32
N PHE A 932 -6.93 6.08 3.41
CA PHE A 932 -5.85 7.02 3.75
C PHE A 932 -6.34 8.47 3.54
N PRO A 933 -6.17 9.37 4.54
CA PRO A 933 -5.83 9.10 5.94
C PRO A 933 -6.97 8.37 6.69
N PRO A 934 -6.69 7.69 7.81
CA PRO A 934 -5.39 7.50 8.47
C PRO A 934 -4.63 6.24 8.04
N GLY A 935 -5.26 5.38 7.24
CA GLY A 935 -4.71 4.09 6.81
C GLY A 935 -3.57 4.21 5.80
N THR A 936 -2.92 3.09 5.47
CA THR A 936 -1.95 3.00 4.36
C THR A 936 -2.25 1.78 3.48
N VAL A 937 -1.50 1.59 2.39
CA VAL A 937 -1.64 0.39 1.52
C VAL A 937 -1.12 -0.85 2.25
N GLU A 938 0.14 -0.83 2.69
CA GLU A 938 0.72 -1.86 3.56
C GLU A 938 0.41 -1.55 5.05
N TRP A 939 0.67 -2.51 5.95
CA TRP A 939 0.57 -2.33 7.40
C TRP A 939 1.93 -2.43 8.13
N GLU A 940 2.89 -3.10 7.47
CA GLU A 940 4.32 -3.32 7.79
C GLU A 940 4.70 -4.36 8.86
#